data_AF-A0A0A1E4X3-F1
#
_entry.id   AF-A0A0A1E4X3-F1
#
_cell.length_a   1.000
_cell.length_b   1.000
_cell.length_c   1.000
_cell.angle_alpha   90.00
_cell.angle_beta   90.00
_cell.angle_gamma   90.00
#
_symmetry.space_group_name_H-M   'P 1'
#
loop_
_entity.id
_entity.type
_entity.pdbx_description
1 polymer ?
#
loop_
_entity_poly.entity_id
_entity_poly.type
_entity_poly.pdbx_seq_one_letter_code
_entity_poly.pdbx_strand_id
1 'polypeptide(L)'
;KKTTLEKGSTINVSGKEKGGRAIVWGDIALINGNINAQGSDIAETGGFVETSGHDLSIDSNAIVKTKEWLLDPDNVTIEAENSARTDTELSKEFPTGSGTQDDPKTNNESKTILTNTTISNFLKNAKVMNITAKDKITVNSSINIKGGSHLILWSDKNTSSGVQIDGDITSTDGGNLTIYSSGWVDVHKNITLGTGYLNITAGTSVAFEGANGYKERRASEATIEAQGTITSGIGKGFRFENVSLNGTGSGLNFTNKKSDTNNNITNYFNGTLDISGKVNVSINASTYYWWKRYTGRTYWNVRTLNVATNSNFNLSIDTSGLSSGNDQKTANKGLNGITFDRENVFNVAAGSTANFSIKTSILTPRTNSNYALFNGNISVLGGGAVNFKLDAPSSNTQTSGAIIKSQYFNVSQGSTLYLETAGSTNTGFLIENDLTLNATGSNITLKQVQGTDSLIGNGIVANKNITFKGGNITFGSQKARTKIEGNVTVEQGTNATLRSANFGTHRGALTVKGDIVANGNLTADGDTIEIAGNLTVEAGVKFNGSTKNNLNITGTFTNNGTAEINITQGAVNLGNVTNDGKLNITTHAKSGQKSIIRGDIINKKGNLNITDNNSNAEIEIGGNISQKKGNLTISSDKINIANPIKIQKGIDEKTSSSGDTNVANLTIKTKELKLAGDLDISNFDKAEIVAKGEGDLVIGNSSDNGSADAKKVTFSNVKDSKISAEGHGVKLNSNVETSSGDSSTENGSDGNNIGLTISAKDVTVNSNITSHKTVNISASEGGITTKAGTTINATTGSVEVTAKTGDISGTISGKTVSVTASSGSLTVGGDAKINATEGAATLTATKGTLTTVKGSNIDANKGTLVINAKDATLNGDASGDRTEVNAVNASGSGNVSCG
;
A
#
# COMPACT_ATOMS: atom_id res chain seq x y z
N LYS A 1 -35.50 11.81 -54.39
CA LYS A 1 -36.76 12.19 -55.04
C LYS A 1 -36.58 13.56 -55.66
N LYS A 2 -36.59 13.65 -57.00
CA LYS A 2 -36.49 14.91 -57.71
C LYS A 2 -37.89 15.45 -57.95
N THR A 3 -38.13 16.69 -57.53
CA THR A 3 -39.36 17.43 -57.81
C THR A 3 -38.99 18.60 -58.69
N THR A 4 -39.63 18.72 -59.84
CA THR A 4 -39.33 19.79 -60.79
C THR A 4 -40.63 20.47 -61.20
N LEU A 5 -40.70 21.78 -61.00
CA LEU A 5 -41.72 22.63 -61.60
C LEU A 5 -41.10 23.19 -62.89
N GLU A 6 -41.44 22.62 -64.02
CA GLU A 6 -40.79 22.94 -65.30
C GLU A 6 -41.15 24.35 -65.81
N LYS A 7 -40.30 24.91 -66.67
CA LYS A 7 -40.50 26.22 -67.28
C LYS A 7 -41.83 26.29 -68.03
N GLY A 8 -42.63 27.31 -67.72
CA GLY A 8 -43.98 27.50 -68.26
C GLY A 8 -45.11 26.83 -67.45
N SER A 9 -44.78 25.99 -66.46
CA SER A 9 -45.78 25.39 -65.56
C SER A 9 -46.24 26.38 -64.49
N THR A 10 -47.46 26.22 -63.98
CA THR A 10 -47.99 27.05 -62.88
C THR A 10 -48.74 26.19 -61.86
N ILE A 11 -48.37 26.30 -60.58
CA ILE A 11 -49.18 25.84 -59.45
C ILE A 11 -50.01 27.02 -58.97
N ASN A 12 -51.34 26.92 -59.01
CA ASN A 12 -52.22 28.00 -58.56
C ASN A 12 -53.15 27.53 -57.45
N VAL A 13 -52.90 28.02 -56.24
CA VAL A 13 -53.71 27.82 -55.04
C VAL A 13 -54.32 29.15 -54.57
N SER A 14 -54.49 30.12 -55.47
CA SER A 14 -55.10 31.42 -55.12
C SER A 14 -56.61 31.27 -54.84
N GLY A 15 -57.14 32.10 -53.94
CA GLY A 15 -58.56 32.10 -53.57
C GLY A 15 -59.14 33.53 -53.54
N LYS A 16 -60.47 33.63 -53.69
CA LYS A 16 -61.17 34.92 -53.80
C LYS A 16 -61.09 35.77 -52.53
N GLU A 17 -61.05 35.13 -51.36
CA GLU A 17 -60.97 35.82 -50.05
C GLU A 17 -59.63 35.59 -49.35
N LYS A 18 -59.04 34.40 -49.48
CA LYS A 18 -57.72 34.05 -48.93
C LYS A 18 -56.94 33.17 -49.90
N GLY A 19 -55.63 33.39 -50.01
CA GLY A 19 -54.75 32.50 -50.74
C GLY A 19 -54.54 31.17 -50.01
N GLY A 20 -54.44 30.09 -50.77
CA GLY A 20 -54.18 28.74 -50.27
C GLY A 20 -52.70 28.47 -49.99
N ARG A 21 -52.37 27.22 -49.65
CA ARG A 21 -51.01 26.76 -49.33
C ARG A 21 -50.46 25.89 -50.45
N ALA A 22 -49.29 26.25 -50.99
CA ALA A 22 -48.54 25.43 -51.94
C ALA A 22 -47.21 24.99 -51.33
N ILE A 23 -46.97 23.68 -51.30
CA ILE A 23 -45.70 23.10 -50.84
C ILE A 23 -45.09 22.34 -52.01
N VAL A 24 -43.90 22.74 -52.43
CA VAL A 24 -43.12 22.03 -53.45
C VAL A 24 -41.84 21.51 -52.81
N TRP A 25 -41.80 20.20 -52.58
CA TRP A 25 -40.69 19.55 -51.87
C TRP A 25 -40.10 18.39 -52.65
N GLY A 26 -38.78 18.20 -52.54
CA GLY A 26 -38.06 17.01 -53.00
C GLY A 26 -36.61 17.02 -52.51
N ASP A 27 -35.90 15.90 -52.58
CA ASP A 27 -34.46 15.86 -52.28
C ASP A 27 -33.69 16.81 -53.21
N ILE A 28 -34.08 16.87 -54.49
CA ILE A 28 -33.68 17.91 -55.45
C ILE A 28 -34.96 18.63 -55.88
N ALA A 29 -35.08 19.92 -55.59
CA ALA A 29 -36.21 20.76 -55.95
C ALA A 29 -35.78 21.81 -56.98
N LEU A 30 -36.27 21.68 -58.22
CA LEU A 30 -35.97 22.61 -59.31
C LEU A 30 -37.24 23.40 -59.65
N ILE A 31 -37.27 24.68 -59.35
CA ILE A 31 -38.45 25.55 -59.50
C ILE A 31 -38.23 26.50 -60.67
N ASN A 32 -38.66 26.10 -61.86
CA ASN A 32 -38.52 26.86 -63.10
C ASN A 32 -39.85 27.44 -63.61
N GLY A 33 -40.98 27.09 -62.97
CA GLY A 33 -42.32 27.59 -63.26
C GLY A 33 -42.90 28.44 -62.11
N ASN A 34 -44.14 28.90 -62.27
CA ASN A 34 -44.76 29.90 -61.38
C ASN A 34 -45.56 29.24 -60.24
N ILE A 35 -45.64 29.91 -59.08
CA ILE A 35 -46.50 29.49 -57.96
C ILE A 35 -47.36 30.67 -57.51
N ASN A 36 -48.67 30.55 -57.61
CA ASN A 36 -49.63 31.59 -57.24
C ASN A 36 -50.46 31.15 -56.04
N ALA A 37 -50.35 31.86 -54.94
CA ALA A 37 -51.10 31.69 -53.71
C ALA A 37 -51.64 33.07 -53.27
N GLN A 38 -52.52 33.67 -54.07
CA GLN A 38 -53.03 35.02 -53.83
C GLN A 38 -54.42 35.00 -53.16
N GLY A 39 -54.70 36.00 -52.32
CA GLY A 39 -56.04 36.33 -51.81
C GLY A 39 -56.63 37.53 -52.54
N SER A 40 -57.74 38.10 -52.02
CA SER A 40 -58.29 39.37 -52.51
C SER A 40 -57.28 40.52 -52.47
N ASP A 41 -56.37 40.48 -51.49
CA ASP A 41 -55.22 41.36 -51.35
C ASP A 41 -54.00 40.48 -51.03
N ILE A 42 -52.93 40.58 -51.82
CA ILE A 42 -51.75 39.71 -51.65
C ILE A 42 -51.01 39.95 -50.33
N ALA A 43 -51.05 41.17 -49.80
CA ALA A 43 -50.37 41.55 -48.56
C ALA A 43 -51.23 41.24 -47.32
N GLU A 44 -52.55 41.42 -47.39
CA GLU A 44 -53.43 41.15 -46.26
C GLU A 44 -53.92 39.70 -46.22
N THR A 45 -54.37 39.17 -47.36
CA THR A 45 -55.05 37.87 -47.47
C THR A 45 -54.36 36.87 -48.39
N GLY A 46 -53.16 37.17 -48.90
CA GLY A 46 -52.35 36.22 -49.67
C GLY A 46 -52.01 34.96 -48.87
N GLY A 47 -51.75 33.89 -49.61
CA GLY A 47 -51.49 32.55 -49.12
C GLY A 47 -50.03 32.31 -48.76
N PHE A 48 -49.66 31.03 -48.65
CA PHE A 48 -48.36 30.59 -48.19
C PHE A 48 -47.72 29.64 -49.21
N VAL A 49 -46.45 29.88 -49.54
CA VAL A 49 -45.65 29.00 -50.39
C VAL A 49 -44.45 28.48 -49.61
N GLU A 50 -44.15 27.21 -49.74
CA GLU A 50 -42.93 26.61 -49.21
C GLU A 50 -42.27 25.83 -50.35
N THR A 51 -41.02 26.15 -50.65
CA THR A 51 -40.24 25.38 -51.62
C THR A 51 -39.01 24.85 -50.92
N SER A 52 -38.92 23.54 -50.76
CA SER A 52 -37.89 22.95 -49.90
C SER A 52 -37.18 21.79 -50.60
N GLY A 53 -35.86 21.79 -50.51
CA GLY A 53 -35.03 20.68 -50.97
C GLY A 53 -33.65 20.67 -50.31
N HIS A 54 -32.94 19.56 -50.48
CA HIS A 54 -31.52 19.46 -50.12
C HIS A 54 -30.69 20.23 -51.15
N ASP A 55 -31.00 20.06 -52.44
CA ASP A 55 -30.56 20.95 -53.51
C ASP A 55 -31.78 21.70 -54.06
N LEU A 56 -31.94 22.96 -53.65
CA LEU A 56 -33.01 23.83 -54.15
C LEU A 56 -32.44 24.82 -55.18
N SER A 57 -32.99 24.81 -56.39
CA SER A 57 -32.68 25.78 -57.43
C SER A 57 -33.97 26.43 -57.93
N ILE A 58 -34.01 27.76 -57.97
CA ILE A 58 -35.14 28.55 -58.47
C ILE A 58 -34.63 29.33 -59.69
N ASP A 59 -35.22 29.10 -60.86
CA ASP A 59 -34.84 29.80 -62.10
C ASP A 59 -35.26 31.27 -62.05
N SER A 60 -34.48 32.15 -62.69
CA SER A 60 -34.76 33.60 -62.71
C SER A 60 -36.11 33.96 -63.35
N ASN A 61 -36.72 33.04 -64.10
CA ASN A 61 -38.02 33.24 -64.74
C ASN A 61 -39.21 32.71 -63.90
N ALA A 62 -38.95 32.09 -62.75
CA ALA A 62 -39.99 31.59 -61.86
C ALA A 62 -40.63 32.75 -61.06
N ILE A 63 -41.95 32.91 -61.18
CA ILE A 63 -42.71 33.96 -60.49
C ILE A 63 -43.55 33.34 -59.38
N VAL A 64 -43.24 33.69 -58.13
CA VAL A 64 -44.03 33.29 -56.95
C VAL A 64 -44.83 34.48 -56.43
N LYS A 65 -46.16 34.36 -56.41
CA LYS A 65 -47.10 35.39 -55.95
C LYS A 65 -47.83 34.90 -54.72
N THR A 66 -47.35 35.29 -53.55
CA THR A 66 -47.81 34.81 -52.25
C THR A 66 -47.62 35.91 -51.20
N LYS A 67 -48.25 35.77 -50.04
CA LYS A 67 -47.97 36.66 -48.89
C LYS A 67 -46.69 36.23 -48.18
N GLU A 68 -46.52 34.92 -48.00
CA GLU A 68 -45.38 34.32 -47.30
C GLU A 68 -44.73 33.22 -48.16
N TRP A 69 -43.39 33.19 -48.19
CA TRP A 69 -42.59 32.18 -48.89
C TRP A 69 -41.41 31.68 -48.03
N LEU A 70 -41.33 30.37 -47.74
CA LEU A 70 -40.35 29.73 -46.83
C LEU A 70 -39.23 28.97 -47.57
N LEU A 71 -37.95 29.17 -47.20
CA LEU A 71 -36.69 28.68 -47.81
C LEU A 71 -35.46 28.56 -46.83
N ASP A 72 -35.37 27.60 -45.89
CA ASP A 72 -34.19 27.50 -44.98
C ASP A 72 -32.81 27.52 -45.69
N PRO A 73 -31.80 28.28 -45.19
CA PRO A 73 -30.47 28.36 -45.78
C PRO A 73 -29.63 27.16 -45.39
N ASP A 74 -28.84 26.64 -46.34
CA ASP A 74 -27.95 25.51 -46.05
C ASP A 74 -26.80 25.94 -45.12
N ASN A 75 -26.18 27.10 -45.39
CA ASN A 75 -25.09 27.64 -44.60
C ASN A 75 -25.35 29.08 -44.19
N VAL A 76 -25.05 29.40 -42.93
CA VAL A 76 -25.14 30.75 -42.38
C VAL A 76 -23.78 31.18 -41.84
N THR A 77 -23.34 32.38 -42.18
CA THR A 77 -22.12 32.99 -41.65
C THR A 77 -22.46 34.32 -40.98
N ILE A 78 -21.98 34.51 -39.75
CA ILE A 78 -22.14 35.76 -39.01
C ILE A 78 -20.84 36.54 -39.15
N GLU A 79 -20.93 37.67 -39.86
CA GLU A 79 -19.78 38.50 -40.22
C GLU A 79 -19.81 39.85 -39.53
N ALA A 80 -18.65 40.51 -39.51
CA ALA A 80 -18.56 41.91 -39.13
C ALA A 80 -19.39 42.79 -40.07
N GLU A 81 -19.80 43.95 -39.57
CA GLU A 81 -20.46 44.95 -40.39
C GLU A 81 -19.54 45.39 -41.54
N ASN A 82 -20.08 45.42 -42.75
CA ASN A 82 -19.36 45.81 -43.95
C ASN A 82 -20.22 46.82 -44.71
N SER A 83 -19.68 48.00 -44.97
CA SER A 83 -20.38 49.10 -45.65
C SER A 83 -20.86 48.74 -47.07
N ALA A 84 -20.32 47.68 -47.69
CA ALA A 84 -20.78 47.17 -48.97
C ALA A 84 -22.04 46.28 -48.87
N ARG A 85 -22.47 45.90 -47.66
CA ARG A 85 -23.68 45.09 -47.45
C ARG A 85 -24.91 45.99 -47.28
N THR A 86 -25.93 45.75 -48.09
CA THR A 86 -27.25 46.36 -47.95
C THR A 86 -28.21 45.43 -47.20
N ASP A 87 -29.32 45.98 -46.67
CA ASP A 87 -30.36 45.24 -45.94
C ASP A 87 -29.89 44.54 -44.63
N THR A 88 -29.07 45.23 -43.83
CA THR A 88 -28.58 44.74 -42.52
C THR A 88 -29.51 45.07 -41.34
N GLU A 89 -30.63 45.74 -41.59
CA GLU A 89 -31.65 46.08 -40.58
C GLU A 89 -32.25 44.83 -39.93
N LEU A 90 -32.64 44.93 -38.65
CA LEU A 90 -33.17 43.80 -37.87
C LEU A 90 -34.36 43.11 -38.55
N SER A 91 -35.29 43.85 -39.15
CA SER A 91 -36.47 43.27 -39.83
C SER A 91 -36.13 42.56 -41.15
N LYS A 92 -34.96 42.84 -41.73
CA LYS A 92 -34.48 42.22 -42.97
C LYS A 92 -33.67 40.96 -42.68
N GLU A 93 -32.78 41.01 -41.70
CA GLU A 93 -31.99 39.85 -41.27
C GLU A 93 -32.77 38.90 -40.36
N PHE A 94 -33.77 39.39 -39.61
CA PHE A 94 -34.57 38.61 -38.64
C PHE A 94 -36.08 38.95 -38.71
N PRO A 95 -36.76 38.63 -39.82
CA PRO A 95 -38.14 39.05 -40.08
C PRO A 95 -39.17 38.40 -39.15
N THR A 96 -38.92 37.17 -38.68
CA THR A 96 -39.88 36.36 -37.94
C THR A 96 -39.62 36.38 -36.44
N GLY A 97 -40.68 36.15 -35.65
CA GLY A 97 -40.68 36.13 -34.19
C GLY A 97 -40.68 37.50 -33.49
N SER A 98 -40.97 37.50 -32.19
CA SER A 98 -41.07 38.68 -31.33
C SER A 98 -39.88 38.87 -30.39
N GLY A 99 -39.00 37.86 -30.28
CA GLY A 99 -37.82 37.90 -29.42
C GLY A 99 -38.08 37.50 -27.97
N THR A 100 -39.20 36.82 -27.72
CA THR A 100 -39.52 36.24 -26.41
C THR A 100 -39.03 34.80 -26.35
N GLN A 101 -39.07 34.17 -25.18
CA GLN A 101 -38.65 32.77 -25.02
C GLN A 101 -39.52 31.80 -25.84
N ASP A 102 -40.83 32.05 -25.90
CA ASP A 102 -41.78 31.21 -26.65
C ASP A 102 -41.81 31.54 -28.15
N ASP A 103 -41.33 32.72 -28.53
CA ASP A 103 -41.30 33.19 -29.92
C ASP A 103 -39.99 33.97 -30.23
N PRO A 104 -38.85 33.26 -30.35
CA PRO A 104 -37.54 33.85 -30.60
C PRO A 104 -37.44 34.57 -31.95
N LYS A 105 -36.60 35.61 -32.03
CA LYS A 105 -36.25 36.21 -33.33
C LYS A 105 -35.45 35.23 -34.17
N THR A 106 -35.90 34.94 -35.39
CA THR A 106 -35.27 33.95 -36.28
C THR A 106 -34.75 34.60 -37.55
N ASN A 107 -33.60 34.11 -38.06
CA ASN A 107 -32.97 34.68 -39.24
C ASN A 107 -33.84 34.51 -40.49
N ASN A 108 -33.68 35.44 -41.42
CA ASN A 108 -34.27 35.35 -42.74
C ASN A 108 -33.68 34.16 -43.47
N GLU A 109 -34.55 33.29 -43.93
CA GLU A 109 -34.10 32.03 -44.50
C GLU A 109 -33.38 32.21 -45.86
N SER A 110 -33.57 33.35 -46.54
CA SER A 110 -32.83 33.71 -47.76
C SER A 110 -31.44 34.32 -47.50
N LYS A 111 -31.10 34.64 -46.24
CA LYS A 111 -29.84 35.31 -45.88
C LYS A 111 -28.81 34.29 -45.40
N THR A 112 -27.76 34.10 -46.19
CA THR A 112 -26.61 33.25 -45.84
C THR A 112 -25.54 34.00 -45.05
N ILE A 113 -25.59 35.34 -45.03
CA ILE A 113 -24.68 36.18 -44.23
C ILE A 113 -25.51 37.09 -43.34
N LEU A 114 -25.25 37.05 -42.03
CA LEU A 114 -25.88 37.86 -40.99
C LEU A 114 -24.86 38.83 -40.39
N THR A 115 -25.34 39.92 -39.79
CA THR A 115 -24.47 40.96 -39.23
C THR A 115 -24.37 40.84 -37.71
N ASN A 116 -23.16 40.72 -37.19
CA ASN A 116 -22.91 40.56 -35.75
C ASN A 116 -23.41 41.75 -34.90
N THR A 117 -23.33 42.98 -35.42
CA THR A 117 -23.78 44.20 -34.74
C THR A 117 -25.31 44.24 -34.62
N THR A 118 -26.03 43.80 -35.64
CA THR A 118 -27.50 43.63 -35.62
C THR A 118 -27.92 42.65 -34.51
N ILE A 119 -27.26 41.49 -34.45
CA ILE A 119 -27.49 40.47 -33.41
C ILE A 119 -27.21 41.03 -32.01
N SER A 120 -26.02 41.62 -31.83
CA SER A 120 -25.59 42.14 -30.53
C SER A 120 -26.48 43.29 -30.05
N ASN A 121 -26.92 44.19 -30.94
CA ASN A 121 -27.81 45.29 -30.60
C ASN A 121 -29.19 44.79 -30.16
N PHE A 122 -29.72 43.75 -30.81
CA PHE A 122 -30.98 43.15 -30.40
C PHE A 122 -30.91 42.54 -29.00
N LEU A 123 -29.82 41.80 -28.73
CA LEU A 123 -29.59 41.12 -27.45
C LEU A 123 -29.26 42.08 -26.30
N LYS A 124 -29.18 43.41 -26.51
CA LYS A 124 -29.06 44.41 -25.43
C LYS A 124 -30.32 44.58 -24.57
N ASN A 125 -31.46 44.05 -25.02
CA ASN A 125 -32.76 44.31 -24.41
C ASN A 125 -33.39 43.08 -23.72
N ALA A 126 -32.58 42.14 -23.20
CA ALA A 126 -33.04 40.90 -22.58
C ALA A 126 -33.99 40.09 -23.50
N LYS A 127 -33.50 39.71 -24.69
CA LYS A 127 -34.28 39.08 -25.76
C LYS A 127 -33.71 37.71 -26.16
N VAL A 128 -34.52 36.93 -26.87
CA VAL A 128 -34.14 35.61 -27.39
C VAL A 128 -34.02 35.66 -28.92
N MET A 129 -32.91 35.14 -29.43
CA MET A 129 -32.64 35.01 -30.86
C MET A 129 -32.25 33.57 -31.20
N ASN A 130 -32.83 33.04 -32.28
CA ASN A 130 -32.58 31.70 -32.80
C ASN A 130 -32.05 31.77 -34.23
N ILE A 131 -30.78 31.43 -34.43
CA ILE A 131 -30.15 31.41 -35.74
C ILE A 131 -30.12 29.97 -36.24
N THR A 132 -30.78 29.69 -37.35
CA THR A 132 -30.93 28.37 -37.94
C THR A 132 -30.16 28.25 -39.25
N ALA A 133 -29.60 27.07 -39.51
CA ALA A 133 -29.07 26.64 -40.80
C ALA A 133 -29.26 25.12 -40.95
N LYS A 134 -29.32 24.60 -42.19
CA LYS A 134 -29.43 23.14 -42.39
C LYS A 134 -28.10 22.40 -42.24
N ASP A 135 -27.01 22.99 -42.73
CA ASP A 135 -25.69 22.36 -42.72
C ASP A 135 -24.76 22.99 -41.69
N LYS A 136 -24.41 24.27 -41.87
CA LYS A 136 -23.34 24.91 -41.10
C LYS A 136 -23.69 26.32 -40.64
N ILE A 137 -23.38 26.61 -39.37
CA ILE A 137 -23.29 27.98 -38.86
C ILE A 137 -21.83 28.31 -38.59
N THR A 138 -21.35 29.44 -39.11
CA THR A 138 -20.00 29.95 -38.83
C THR A 138 -20.10 31.34 -38.21
N VAL A 139 -19.52 31.53 -37.03
CA VAL A 139 -19.50 32.83 -36.33
C VAL A 139 -18.11 33.43 -36.47
N ASN A 140 -17.91 34.27 -37.47
CA ASN A 140 -16.60 34.87 -37.80
C ASN A 140 -16.32 36.17 -37.05
N SER A 141 -17.35 36.83 -36.54
CA SER A 141 -17.23 38.09 -35.81
C SER A 141 -17.88 38.02 -34.43
N SER A 142 -17.31 38.76 -33.48
CA SER A 142 -17.70 38.69 -32.07
C SER A 142 -19.15 39.12 -31.84
N ILE A 143 -19.82 38.45 -30.91
CA ILE A 143 -21.21 38.70 -30.50
C ILE A 143 -21.23 39.05 -29.01
N ASN A 144 -21.98 40.09 -28.65
CA ASN A 144 -22.26 40.42 -27.24
C ASN A 144 -23.71 40.05 -26.89
N ILE A 145 -23.86 39.21 -25.88
CA ILE A 145 -25.13 38.77 -25.31
C ILE A 145 -25.26 39.47 -23.95
N LYS A 146 -26.24 40.35 -23.76
CA LYS A 146 -26.45 40.97 -22.44
C LYS A 146 -27.08 39.97 -21.46
N GLY A 147 -26.98 40.26 -20.17
CA GLY A 147 -27.67 39.58 -19.08
C GLY A 147 -29.17 39.46 -19.33
N GLY A 148 -29.70 38.27 -19.07
CA GLY A 148 -31.10 37.93 -19.33
C GLY A 148 -31.45 37.66 -20.81
N SER A 149 -30.54 37.90 -21.76
CA SER A 149 -30.73 37.52 -23.17
C SER A 149 -30.28 36.08 -23.43
N HIS A 150 -30.74 35.53 -24.56
CA HIS A 150 -30.42 34.16 -24.97
C HIS A 150 -30.18 34.09 -26.48
N LEU A 151 -28.98 33.67 -26.88
CA LEU A 151 -28.65 33.32 -28.25
C LEU A 151 -28.74 31.80 -28.42
N ILE A 152 -29.45 31.36 -29.46
CA ILE A 152 -29.57 29.97 -29.88
C ILE A 152 -28.95 29.86 -31.28
N LEU A 153 -28.00 28.95 -31.46
CA LEU A 153 -27.43 28.56 -32.75
C LEU A 153 -27.88 27.13 -33.05
N TRP A 154 -28.56 26.91 -34.16
CA TRP A 154 -29.21 25.64 -34.48
C TRP A 154 -28.85 25.19 -35.90
N SER A 155 -27.97 24.19 -35.99
CA SER A 155 -27.58 23.57 -37.26
C SER A 155 -28.20 22.16 -37.37
N ASP A 156 -29.07 21.93 -38.35
CA ASP A 156 -29.86 20.69 -38.45
C ASP A 156 -29.94 20.07 -39.84
N LYS A 157 -29.33 18.89 -40.00
CA LYS A 157 -29.58 17.82 -41.00
C LYS A 157 -28.32 16.99 -41.23
N ASN A 158 -27.17 17.65 -41.30
CA ASN A 158 -25.93 17.04 -41.80
C ASN A 158 -24.96 16.72 -40.67
N THR A 159 -24.69 15.42 -40.48
CA THR A 159 -23.75 14.91 -39.46
C THR A 159 -22.28 15.18 -39.79
N SER A 160 -21.98 15.61 -41.02
CA SER A 160 -20.63 16.00 -41.48
C SER A 160 -20.35 17.50 -41.32
N SER A 161 -21.37 18.30 -41.03
CA SER A 161 -21.28 19.75 -40.84
C SER A 161 -21.50 20.13 -39.37
N GLY A 162 -21.57 21.42 -39.05
CA GLY A 162 -21.69 21.81 -37.65
C GLY A 162 -21.69 23.30 -37.38
N VAL A 163 -21.40 23.64 -36.13
CA VAL A 163 -21.29 25.03 -35.69
C VAL A 163 -19.83 25.35 -35.40
N GLN A 164 -19.31 26.37 -36.08
CA GLN A 164 -17.94 26.87 -35.93
C GLN A 164 -17.95 28.26 -35.32
N ILE A 165 -17.20 28.47 -34.24
CA ILE A 165 -17.10 29.76 -33.54
C ILE A 165 -15.68 30.31 -33.65
N ASP A 166 -15.48 31.26 -34.55
CA ASP A 166 -14.20 31.93 -34.85
C ASP A 166 -14.11 33.35 -34.26
N GLY A 167 -15.23 33.91 -33.79
CA GLY A 167 -15.32 35.18 -33.06
C GLY A 167 -15.61 34.97 -31.58
N ASP A 168 -15.39 36.00 -30.75
CA ASP A 168 -15.68 35.92 -29.31
C ASP A 168 -17.20 36.00 -29.04
N ILE A 169 -17.71 35.17 -28.14
CA ILE A 169 -19.07 35.33 -27.61
C ILE A 169 -18.97 35.79 -26.16
N THR A 170 -19.41 37.02 -25.88
CA THR A 170 -19.21 37.66 -24.58
C THR A 170 -20.52 38.13 -23.97
N SER A 171 -20.57 38.18 -22.63
CA SER A 171 -21.64 38.78 -21.85
C SER A 171 -21.07 39.44 -20.61
N THR A 172 -21.49 40.67 -20.33
CA THR A 172 -21.06 41.41 -19.13
C THR A 172 -21.82 41.04 -17.86
N ASP A 173 -23.01 40.43 -17.98
CA ASP A 173 -24.00 40.33 -16.89
C ASP A 173 -24.84 39.03 -16.94
N GLY A 174 -24.30 37.93 -17.47
CA GLY A 174 -24.93 36.60 -17.36
C GLY A 174 -25.90 36.20 -18.49
N GLY A 175 -25.60 36.50 -19.75
CA GLY A 175 -26.37 36.06 -20.93
C GLY A 175 -26.19 34.57 -21.26
N ASN A 176 -27.17 33.99 -21.96
CA ASN A 176 -27.21 32.56 -22.26
C ASN A 176 -26.85 32.26 -23.72
N LEU A 177 -26.12 31.17 -23.94
CA LEU A 177 -25.81 30.61 -25.25
C LEU A 177 -26.23 29.14 -25.31
N THR A 178 -27.09 28.80 -26.27
CA THR A 178 -27.39 27.42 -26.63
C THR A 178 -26.89 27.13 -28.03
N ILE A 179 -26.15 26.04 -28.21
CA ILE A 179 -25.70 25.55 -29.51
C ILE A 179 -26.25 24.14 -29.71
N TYR A 180 -27.00 23.94 -30.77
CA TYR A 180 -27.42 22.64 -31.27
C TYR A 180 -26.79 22.38 -32.63
N SER A 181 -26.20 21.20 -32.79
CA SER A 181 -25.63 20.75 -34.05
C SER A 181 -25.94 19.27 -34.26
N SER A 182 -26.52 18.93 -35.40
CA SER A 182 -26.67 17.53 -35.84
C SER A 182 -25.31 16.87 -36.18
N GLY A 183 -24.23 17.64 -36.35
CA GLY A 183 -22.86 17.16 -36.49
C GLY A 183 -21.92 17.66 -35.38
N TRP A 184 -20.85 18.38 -35.72
CA TRP A 184 -19.83 18.84 -34.75
C TRP A 184 -20.08 20.26 -34.23
N VAL A 185 -19.41 20.63 -33.13
CA VAL A 185 -19.30 22.01 -32.63
C VAL A 185 -17.84 22.29 -32.32
N ASP A 186 -17.23 23.22 -33.05
CA ASP A 186 -15.82 23.58 -32.89
C ASP A 186 -15.72 25.06 -32.50
N VAL A 187 -15.10 25.31 -31.35
CA VAL A 187 -14.93 26.65 -30.76
C VAL A 187 -13.46 27.02 -30.81
N HIS A 188 -13.14 28.05 -31.59
CA HIS A 188 -11.77 28.50 -31.83
C HIS A 188 -11.36 29.73 -31.00
N LYS A 189 -12.33 30.44 -30.42
CA LYS A 189 -12.14 31.68 -29.63
C LYS A 189 -12.80 31.59 -28.25
N ASN A 190 -12.96 32.75 -27.59
CA ASN A 190 -13.46 32.84 -26.24
C ASN A 190 -15.00 32.79 -26.18
N ILE A 191 -15.52 32.13 -25.15
CA ILE A 191 -16.92 32.22 -24.74
C ILE A 191 -16.92 32.66 -23.28
N THR A 192 -17.30 33.90 -23.01
CA THR A 192 -17.26 34.50 -21.66
C THR A 192 -18.65 35.01 -21.29
N LEU A 193 -19.40 34.18 -20.56
CA LEU A 193 -20.79 34.45 -20.17
C LEU A 193 -20.93 34.89 -18.71
N GLY A 194 -19.85 34.92 -17.94
CA GLY A 194 -19.90 35.15 -16.49
C GLY A 194 -20.75 34.08 -15.81
N THR A 195 -21.84 34.48 -15.14
CA THR A 195 -22.80 33.55 -14.51
C THR A 195 -23.87 33.01 -15.47
N GLY A 196 -23.80 33.33 -16.76
CA GLY A 196 -24.75 32.86 -17.78
C GLY A 196 -24.56 31.40 -18.16
N TYR A 197 -25.54 30.84 -18.87
CA TYR A 197 -25.55 29.42 -19.25
C TYR A 197 -24.96 29.17 -20.64
N LEU A 198 -23.96 28.29 -20.74
CA LEU A 198 -23.48 27.68 -21.97
C LEU A 198 -24.02 26.25 -22.09
N ASN A 199 -24.90 26.02 -23.05
CA ASN A 199 -25.44 24.70 -23.36
C ASN A 199 -25.08 24.30 -24.78
N ILE A 200 -24.36 23.18 -24.95
CA ILE A 200 -23.98 22.67 -26.27
C ILE A 200 -24.51 21.25 -26.42
N THR A 201 -25.09 20.93 -27.57
CA THR A 201 -25.47 19.57 -27.94
C THR A 201 -25.02 19.30 -29.37
N ALA A 202 -24.01 18.44 -29.51
CA ALA A 202 -23.49 17.98 -30.79
C ALA A 202 -23.99 16.57 -31.14
N GLY A 203 -24.10 16.25 -32.43
CA GLY A 203 -24.38 14.91 -32.94
C GLY A 203 -23.12 14.05 -33.03
N THR A 204 -21.96 14.66 -33.24
CA THR A 204 -20.66 13.98 -33.34
C THR A 204 -19.70 14.40 -32.23
N SER A 205 -19.00 15.53 -32.31
CA SER A 205 -17.98 15.93 -31.32
C SER A 205 -18.10 17.39 -30.91
N VAL A 206 -17.52 17.73 -29.75
CA VAL A 206 -17.31 19.12 -29.33
C VAL A 206 -15.82 19.38 -29.16
N ALA A 207 -15.33 20.47 -29.73
CA ALA A 207 -13.93 20.88 -29.61
C ALA A 207 -13.76 22.31 -29.12
N PHE A 208 -12.75 22.49 -28.27
CA PHE A 208 -12.19 23.79 -27.92
C PHE A 208 -10.72 23.74 -28.33
N GLU A 209 -10.43 24.21 -29.54
CA GLU A 209 -9.13 24.05 -30.20
C GLU A 209 -8.78 25.27 -31.07
N GLY A 210 -7.56 25.36 -31.59
CA GLY A 210 -7.21 26.45 -32.51
C GLY A 210 -7.76 26.21 -33.92
N ALA A 211 -8.06 27.29 -34.64
CA ALA A 211 -8.53 27.21 -36.03
C ALA A 211 -7.49 26.53 -36.95
N ASN A 212 -7.98 25.90 -38.03
CA ASN A 212 -7.16 25.26 -39.07
C ASN A 212 -6.16 24.21 -38.55
N GLY A 213 -6.46 23.57 -37.41
CA GLY A 213 -5.59 22.55 -36.82
C GLY A 213 -4.30 23.10 -36.20
N TYR A 214 -4.15 24.43 -36.08
CA TYR A 214 -3.00 25.04 -35.42
C TYR A 214 -3.13 24.92 -33.91
N LYS A 215 -2.22 24.13 -33.33
CA LYS A 215 -2.18 23.84 -31.89
C LYS A 215 -1.35 24.87 -31.10
N GLU A 216 -0.82 25.90 -31.74
CA GLU A 216 0.17 26.83 -31.18
C GLU A 216 -0.44 28.06 -30.47
N ARG A 217 -1.64 27.95 -29.88
CA ARG A 217 -2.24 29.03 -29.07
C ARG A 217 -1.93 28.87 -27.58
N ARG A 218 -1.95 29.98 -26.84
CA ARG A 218 -1.91 29.92 -25.36
C ARG A 218 -3.30 29.56 -24.81
N ALA A 219 -3.34 28.86 -23.68
CA ALA A 219 -4.61 28.50 -23.03
C ALA A 219 -5.46 29.75 -22.70
N SER A 220 -4.82 30.82 -22.24
CA SER A 220 -5.46 32.11 -21.93
C SER A 220 -6.10 32.82 -23.14
N GLU A 221 -5.71 32.46 -24.37
CA GLU A 221 -6.29 33.02 -25.59
C GLU A 221 -7.59 32.30 -26.00
N ALA A 222 -7.99 31.29 -25.22
CA ALA A 222 -9.13 30.43 -25.43
C ALA A 222 -9.83 30.13 -24.11
N THR A 223 -10.56 31.12 -23.63
CA THR A 223 -11.26 31.07 -22.35
C THR A 223 -12.73 30.72 -22.55
N ILE A 224 -13.19 29.70 -21.83
CA ILE A 224 -14.59 29.32 -21.71
C ILE A 224 -15.02 29.58 -20.27
N GLU A 225 -15.75 30.67 -20.05
CA GLU A 225 -16.26 31.08 -18.74
C GLU A 225 -17.78 31.08 -18.73
N ALA A 226 -18.39 30.11 -18.06
CA ALA A 226 -19.84 29.99 -17.93
C ALA A 226 -20.20 28.95 -16.86
N GLN A 227 -21.51 28.76 -16.67
CA GLN A 227 -22.06 27.51 -16.14
C GLN A 227 -22.87 26.79 -17.23
N GLY A 228 -23.12 25.49 -17.11
CA GLY A 228 -24.02 24.79 -18.02
C GLY A 228 -23.55 23.41 -18.45
N THR A 229 -24.21 22.84 -19.47
CA THR A 229 -24.01 21.46 -19.90
C THR A 229 -23.57 21.38 -21.36
N ILE A 230 -22.43 20.73 -21.60
CA ILE A 230 -21.84 20.52 -22.91
C ILE A 230 -21.92 19.03 -23.22
N THR A 231 -22.71 18.67 -24.24
CA THR A 231 -22.98 17.29 -24.63
C THR A 231 -22.35 16.98 -25.99
N SER A 232 -21.34 16.10 -25.99
CA SER A 232 -20.76 15.53 -27.21
C SER A 232 -21.62 14.39 -27.76
N GLY A 233 -21.36 13.99 -29.01
CA GLY A 233 -22.09 12.93 -29.69
C GLY A 233 -21.60 11.52 -29.36
N ILE A 234 -21.95 10.58 -30.24
CA ILE A 234 -21.61 9.16 -30.08
C ILE A 234 -20.25 8.87 -30.72
N GLY A 235 -19.37 8.15 -30.02
CA GLY A 235 -18.11 7.64 -30.55
C GLY A 235 -16.94 8.64 -30.54
N LYS A 236 -17.14 9.87 -31.05
CA LYS A 236 -16.17 10.97 -30.91
C LYS A 236 -16.61 11.88 -29.78
N GLY A 237 -15.82 12.02 -28.72
CA GLY A 237 -16.18 12.84 -27.58
C GLY A 237 -15.61 14.26 -27.70
N PHE A 238 -14.79 14.62 -26.73
CA PHE A 238 -14.23 15.95 -26.56
C PHE A 238 -12.82 16.08 -27.11
N ARG A 239 -12.52 17.25 -27.69
CA ARG A 239 -11.16 17.68 -28.02
C ARG A 239 -10.83 18.98 -27.30
N PHE A 240 -9.87 18.95 -26.39
CA PHE A 240 -9.34 20.13 -25.71
C PHE A 240 -7.90 20.35 -26.14
N GLU A 241 -7.58 21.54 -26.63
CA GLU A 241 -6.24 21.90 -27.05
C GLU A 241 -5.93 23.32 -26.56
N ASN A 242 -5.02 23.45 -25.58
CA ASN A 242 -4.60 24.73 -25.01
C ASN A 242 -5.80 25.64 -24.69
N VAL A 243 -6.53 25.35 -23.62
CA VAL A 243 -7.80 26.01 -23.28
C VAL A 243 -7.89 26.30 -21.78
N SER A 244 -8.51 27.42 -21.42
CA SER A 244 -8.89 27.74 -20.05
C SER A 244 -10.40 27.50 -19.84
N LEU A 245 -10.77 26.63 -18.90
CA LEU A 245 -12.15 26.31 -18.56
C LEU A 245 -12.48 26.87 -17.17
N ASN A 246 -13.35 27.87 -17.14
CA ASN A 246 -13.71 28.66 -15.97
C ASN A 246 -15.19 28.41 -15.62
N GLY A 247 -15.42 27.45 -14.71
CA GLY A 247 -16.77 27.09 -14.28
C GLY A 247 -17.29 28.03 -13.20
N THR A 248 -18.21 28.93 -13.56
CA THR A 248 -18.90 29.81 -12.61
C THR A 248 -20.10 29.09 -11.99
N GLY A 249 -20.66 29.60 -10.88
CA GLY A 249 -21.91 29.08 -10.30
C GLY A 249 -21.93 27.56 -10.10
N SER A 250 -22.80 26.86 -10.84
CA SER A 250 -22.93 25.39 -10.82
C SER A 250 -21.80 24.63 -11.53
N GLY A 251 -20.97 25.33 -12.32
CA GLY A 251 -19.83 24.81 -13.04
C GLY A 251 -20.13 24.42 -14.49
N LEU A 252 -19.07 24.03 -15.20
CA LEU A 252 -19.15 23.45 -16.54
C LEU A 252 -19.23 21.92 -16.44
N ASN A 253 -20.28 21.35 -17.04
CA ASN A 253 -20.52 19.91 -17.04
C ASN A 253 -20.45 19.35 -18.46
N PHE A 254 -19.38 18.62 -18.76
CA PHE A 254 -19.15 17.95 -20.03
C PHE A 254 -19.65 16.50 -19.95
N THR A 255 -20.50 16.08 -20.88
CA THR A 255 -21.06 14.72 -20.96
C THR A 255 -21.16 14.23 -22.41
N ASN A 256 -21.36 12.94 -22.65
CA ASN A 256 -21.54 12.38 -23.99
C ASN A 256 -22.92 11.74 -24.17
N LYS A 257 -23.40 11.74 -25.42
CA LYS A 257 -24.53 10.90 -25.83
C LYS A 257 -24.13 9.43 -25.80
N LYS A 258 -25.10 8.56 -25.48
CA LYS A 258 -24.95 7.10 -25.51
C LYS A 258 -25.73 6.52 -26.69
N SER A 259 -25.28 5.37 -27.19
CA SER A 259 -25.98 4.60 -28.21
C SER A 259 -26.08 3.14 -27.82
N ASP A 260 -27.19 2.48 -28.12
CA ASP A 260 -27.27 1.03 -27.95
C ASP A 260 -26.48 0.26 -29.00
N THR A 261 -25.93 0.91 -30.02
CA THR A 261 -25.20 0.25 -31.12
C THR A 261 -23.69 0.19 -30.89
N ASN A 262 -23.07 1.28 -30.44
CA ASN A 262 -21.63 1.40 -30.23
C ASN A 262 -21.33 2.53 -29.22
N ASN A 263 -20.62 2.22 -28.13
CA ASN A 263 -20.17 3.16 -27.10
C ASN A 263 -18.63 3.14 -26.94
N ASN A 264 -17.90 2.94 -28.04
CA ASN A 264 -16.46 3.14 -28.08
C ASN A 264 -16.18 4.64 -28.22
N ILE A 265 -15.89 5.33 -27.11
CA ILE A 265 -15.76 6.79 -27.08
C ILE A 265 -14.27 7.17 -27.11
N THR A 266 -13.91 8.12 -27.96
CA THR A 266 -12.55 8.64 -28.05
C THR A 266 -12.49 10.12 -27.72
N ASN A 267 -11.60 10.51 -26.82
CA ASN A 267 -11.36 11.90 -26.41
C ASN A 267 -9.88 12.25 -26.53
N TYR A 268 -9.58 13.53 -26.79
CA TYR A 268 -8.21 14.05 -26.85
C TYR A 268 -8.08 15.30 -26.00
N PHE A 269 -7.27 15.24 -24.94
CA PHE A 269 -6.93 16.40 -24.12
C PHE A 269 -5.44 16.66 -24.27
N ASN A 270 -5.08 17.81 -24.84
CA ASN A 270 -3.73 18.11 -25.28
C ASN A 270 -3.29 19.49 -24.77
N GLY A 271 -1.97 19.65 -24.62
CA GLY A 271 -1.37 20.96 -24.34
C GLY A 271 -1.54 21.39 -22.89
N THR A 272 -1.90 22.65 -22.66
CA THR A 272 -2.16 23.21 -21.34
C THR A 272 -3.67 23.31 -21.08
N LEU A 273 -4.09 22.93 -19.88
CA LEU A 273 -5.48 23.09 -19.43
C LEU A 273 -5.49 23.92 -18.15
N ASP A 274 -6.10 25.10 -18.20
CA ASP A 274 -6.28 25.94 -17.02
C ASP A 274 -7.70 25.80 -16.49
N ILE A 275 -7.85 25.55 -15.20
CA ILE A 275 -9.13 25.32 -14.54
C ILE A 275 -9.34 26.35 -13.44
N SER A 276 -10.49 27.01 -13.48
CA SER A 276 -11.01 27.77 -12.35
C SER A 276 -12.47 27.39 -12.06
N GLY A 277 -12.87 27.49 -10.79
CA GLY A 277 -14.19 27.08 -10.34
C GLY A 277 -14.41 25.56 -10.48
N LYS A 278 -15.61 25.16 -10.93
CA LYS A 278 -16.00 23.73 -11.01
C LYS A 278 -16.06 23.26 -12.45
N VAL A 279 -15.24 22.28 -12.81
CA VAL A 279 -15.23 21.66 -14.14
C VAL A 279 -15.35 20.14 -14.01
N ASN A 280 -16.44 19.58 -14.54
CA ASN A 280 -16.73 18.15 -14.50
C ASN A 280 -16.80 17.59 -15.92
N VAL A 281 -16.04 16.54 -16.19
CA VAL A 281 -16.06 15.78 -17.44
C VAL A 281 -16.49 14.36 -17.13
N SER A 282 -17.66 13.96 -17.63
CA SER A 282 -18.26 12.65 -17.41
C SER A 282 -18.37 11.90 -18.73
N ILE A 283 -17.58 10.85 -18.87
CA ILE A 283 -17.58 9.96 -20.02
C ILE A 283 -18.33 8.68 -19.64
N ASN A 284 -19.53 8.52 -20.15
CA ASN A 284 -20.38 7.38 -19.89
C ASN A 284 -20.50 6.48 -21.12
N ALA A 285 -19.80 5.35 -21.09
CA ALA A 285 -19.86 4.28 -22.07
C ALA A 285 -20.69 3.06 -21.56
N SER A 286 -21.44 3.22 -20.47
CA SER A 286 -22.22 2.13 -19.87
C SER A 286 -23.40 1.72 -20.77
N THR A 287 -23.43 0.43 -21.12
CA THR A 287 -24.50 -0.23 -21.87
C THR A 287 -24.59 -1.71 -21.44
N TYR A 288 -25.59 -2.43 -21.94
CA TYR A 288 -25.76 -3.84 -21.62
C TYR A 288 -24.58 -4.70 -22.14
N TYR A 289 -24.22 -4.57 -23.42
CA TYR A 289 -23.27 -5.45 -24.11
C TYR A 289 -21.81 -4.96 -24.07
N TRP A 290 -20.88 -5.82 -23.62
CA TRP A 290 -19.47 -5.46 -23.47
C TRP A 290 -18.74 -5.20 -24.81
N TRP A 291 -19.09 -5.91 -25.89
CA TRP A 291 -18.43 -5.77 -27.20
C TRP A 291 -18.71 -4.43 -27.89
N LYS A 292 -19.56 -3.59 -27.30
CA LYS A 292 -19.85 -2.24 -27.79
C LYS A 292 -18.95 -1.17 -27.16
N ARG A 293 -18.00 -1.54 -26.29
CA ARG A 293 -17.27 -0.58 -25.43
C ARG A 293 -15.85 -0.99 -25.03
N TYR A 294 -15.12 -1.67 -25.91
CA TYR A 294 -13.78 -2.18 -25.61
C TYR A 294 -12.64 -1.52 -26.40
N THR A 295 -12.92 -0.65 -27.38
CA THR A 295 -11.90 -0.06 -28.28
C THR A 295 -11.70 1.44 -28.13
N GLY A 296 -12.62 2.19 -27.53
CA GLY A 296 -12.41 3.63 -27.31
C GLY A 296 -11.35 3.91 -26.24
N ARG A 297 -10.98 5.20 -26.09
CA ARG A 297 -9.92 5.65 -25.20
C ARG A 297 -9.96 7.18 -25.00
N THR A 298 -9.67 7.62 -23.79
CA THR A 298 -9.34 9.01 -23.50
C THR A 298 -7.82 9.18 -23.54
N TYR A 299 -7.34 9.98 -24.48
CA TYR A 299 -5.92 10.32 -24.60
C TYR A 299 -5.64 11.59 -23.81
N TRP A 300 -4.96 11.43 -22.67
CA TRP A 300 -4.46 12.53 -21.84
C TRP A 300 -3.02 12.85 -22.26
N ASN A 301 -2.91 13.83 -23.16
CA ASN A 301 -1.65 14.42 -23.61
C ASN A 301 -1.48 15.85 -23.06
N VAL A 302 -2.14 16.17 -21.95
CA VAL A 302 -2.01 17.45 -21.26
C VAL A 302 -0.64 17.51 -20.61
N ARG A 303 0.18 18.46 -21.03
CA ARG A 303 1.51 18.72 -20.47
C ARG A 303 1.41 19.36 -19.09
N THR A 304 0.49 20.31 -18.94
CA THR A 304 0.24 21.01 -17.68
C THR A 304 -1.25 21.19 -17.45
N LEU A 305 -1.77 20.65 -16.35
CA LEU A 305 -3.07 21.00 -15.79
C LEU A 305 -2.84 22.01 -14.66
N ASN A 306 -3.32 23.23 -14.82
CA ASN A 306 -3.34 24.24 -13.76
C ASN A 306 -4.73 24.27 -13.13
N VAL A 307 -4.83 24.07 -11.81
CA VAL A 307 -6.09 24.21 -11.07
C VAL A 307 -5.93 25.34 -10.06
N ALA A 308 -6.67 26.42 -10.27
CA ALA A 308 -6.64 27.60 -9.41
C ALA A 308 -7.17 27.31 -8.00
N THR A 309 -6.86 28.19 -7.04
CA THR A 309 -7.34 28.10 -5.66
C THR A 309 -8.86 27.94 -5.60
N ASN A 310 -9.34 27.12 -4.66
CA ASN A 310 -10.77 26.82 -4.47
C ASN A 310 -11.46 26.21 -5.71
N SER A 311 -10.70 25.58 -6.61
CA SER A 311 -11.23 25.01 -7.86
C SER A 311 -11.14 23.48 -7.88
N ASN A 312 -11.95 22.85 -8.72
CA ASN A 312 -12.01 21.39 -8.84
C ASN A 312 -12.13 20.97 -10.30
N PHE A 313 -11.23 20.08 -10.71
CA PHE A 313 -11.33 19.36 -11.97
C PHE A 313 -11.72 17.91 -11.69
N ASN A 314 -12.79 17.42 -12.32
CA ASN A 314 -13.22 16.03 -12.20
C ASN A 314 -13.32 15.39 -13.58
N LEU A 315 -12.66 14.26 -13.78
CA LEU A 315 -12.81 13.39 -14.96
C LEU A 315 -13.29 12.01 -14.50
N SER A 316 -14.52 11.65 -14.85
CA SER A 316 -15.08 10.32 -14.62
C SER A 316 -15.25 9.56 -15.93
N ILE A 317 -14.88 8.28 -15.91
CA ILE A 317 -15.03 7.35 -17.02
C ILE A 317 -15.80 6.14 -16.51
N ASP A 318 -17.06 6.00 -16.91
CA ASP A 318 -17.89 4.85 -16.59
C ASP A 318 -18.00 3.92 -17.80
N THR A 319 -17.28 2.81 -17.73
CA THR A 319 -17.35 1.72 -18.71
C THR A 319 -18.16 0.54 -18.20
N SER A 320 -18.75 0.62 -16.99
CA SER A 320 -19.44 -0.49 -16.34
C SER A 320 -20.72 -0.89 -17.08
N GLY A 321 -21.17 -2.14 -16.91
CA GLY A 321 -22.48 -2.59 -17.35
C GLY A 321 -22.69 -4.07 -17.06
N LEU A 322 -23.78 -4.62 -17.60
CA LEU A 322 -24.33 -5.88 -17.07
C LEU A 322 -23.72 -7.15 -17.66
N SER A 323 -23.36 -7.17 -18.95
CA SER A 323 -22.70 -8.36 -19.53
C SER A 323 -21.20 -8.37 -19.29
N SER A 324 -20.68 -9.55 -18.96
CA SER A 324 -19.26 -9.85 -18.94
C SER A 324 -18.79 -10.39 -20.29
N GLY A 325 -17.50 -10.25 -20.58
CA GLY A 325 -16.90 -10.66 -21.84
C GLY A 325 -15.59 -11.40 -21.70
N ASN A 326 -15.43 -12.46 -22.48
CA ASN A 326 -14.20 -13.25 -22.57
C ASN A 326 -13.86 -13.52 -24.04
N ASP A 327 -13.14 -12.58 -24.67
CA ASP A 327 -12.74 -12.67 -26.08
C ASP A 327 -11.24 -12.32 -26.20
N GLN A 328 -10.55 -12.90 -27.16
CA GLN A 328 -9.14 -12.60 -27.46
C GLN A 328 -8.97 -11.21 -28.09
N LYS A 329 -10.01 -10.66 -28.73
CA LYS A 329 -10.00 -9.34 -29.37
C LYS A 329 -9.76 -8.18 -28.40
N THR A 330 -9.91 -8.39 -27.10
CA THR A 330 -9.63 -7.38 -26.07
C THR A 330 -8.13 -7.28 -25.72
N ALA A 331 -7.29 -8.20 -26.23
CA ALA A 331 -5.85 -8.10 -26.11
C ALA A 331 -5.32 -6.80 -26.75
N ASN A 332 -4.39 -6.14 -26.06
CA ASN A 332 -3.80 -4.86 -26.47
C ASN A 332 -4.82 -3.72 -26.69
N LYS A 333 -6.03 -3.81 -26.10
CA LYS A 333 -7.06 -2.76 -26.20
C LYS A 333 -7.09 -1.86 -24.96
N GLY A 334 -7.52 -0.63 -25.20
CA GLY A 334 -7.59 0.42 -24.18
C GLY A 334 -8.89 0.47 -23.37
N LEU A 335 -9.87 -0.39 -23.68
CA LEU A 335 -11.08 -0.66 -22.90
C LEU A 335 -11.90 0.58 -22.50
N ASN A 336 -11.98 1.62 -23.35
CA ASN A 336 -12.59 2.91 -23.01
C ASN A 336 -11.95 3.62 -21.80
N GLY A 337 -10.75 3.20 -21.39
CA GLY A 337 -9.98 3.77 -20.30
C GLY A 337 -9.24 5.06 -20.67
N ILE A 338 -8.12 5.31 -20.00
CA ILE A 338 -7.30 6.52 -20.17
C ILE A 338 -5.81 6.21 -20.39
N THR A 339 -5.13 6.98 -21.25
CA THR A 339 -3.66 6.95 -21.36
C THR A 339 -3.06 8.29 -21.00
N PHE A 340 -1.99 8.27 -20.20
CA PHE A 340 -1.09 9.39 -19.94
C PHE A 340 0.21 9.16 -20.73
N ASP A 341 0.33 9.70 -21.94
CA ASP A 341 1.41 9.34 -22.89
C ASP A 341 2.67 10.23 -22.82
N ARG A 342 2.56 11.41 -22.24
CA ARG A 342 3.66 12.41 -22.17
C ARG A 342 4.01 12.70 -20.72
N GLU A 343 5.00 13.56 -20.49
CA GLU A 343 5.21 14.15 -19.17
C GLU A 343 3.97 14.97 -18.77
N ASN A 344 3.39 14.68 -17.61
CA ASN A 344 2.18 15.34 -17.11
C ASN A 344 2.49 16.09 -15.82
N VAL A 345 2.29 17.41 -15.83
CA VAL A 345 2.40 18.27 -14.67
C VAL A 345 1.01 18.64 -14.19
N PHE A 346 0.71 18.32 -12.94
CA PHE A 346 -0.49 18.76 -12.23
C PHE A 346 -0.09 19.87 -11.26
N ASN A 347 -0.33 21.11 -11.65
CA ASN A 347 -0.15 22.28 -10.80
C ASN A 347 -1.49 22.61 -10.15
N VAL A 348 -1.71 22.07 -8.95
CA VAL A 348 -2.98 22.16 -8.23
C VAL A 348 -2.77 23.02 -7.00
N ALA A 349 -3.42 24.18 -6.93
CA ALA A 349 -3.30 25.09 -5.80
C ALA A 349 -3.78 24.45 -4.48
N ALA A 350 -3.23 24.90 -3.36
CA ALA A 350 -3.68 24.49 -2.02
C ALA A 350 -5.21 24.61 -1.86
N GLY A 351 -5.82 23.60 -1.23
CA GLY A 351 -7.28 23.52 -1.06
C GLY A 351 -8.06 23.10 -2.31
N SER A 352 -7.39 22.79 -3.42
CA SER A 352 -7.99 22.44 -4.72
C SER A 352 -7.69 20.99 -5.10
N THR A 353 -8.48 20.42 -6.02
CA THR A 353 -8.33 19.01 -6.40
C THR A 353 -8.44 18.75 -7.91
N ALA A 354 -7.71 17.74 -8.37
CA ALA A 354 -7.90 17.11 -9.67
C ALA A 354 -8.22 15.61 -9.47
N ASN A 355 -9.42 15.19 -9.87
CA ASN A 355 -9.93 13.85 -9.61
C ASN A 355 -10.15 13.08 -10.91
N PHE A 356 -9.64 11.85 -10.94
CA PHE A 356 -9.77 10.89 -12.02
C PHE A 356 -10.43 9.63 -11.48
N SER A 357 -11.61 9.28 -11.98
CA SER A 357 -12.37 8.12 -11.52
C SER A 357 -12.76 7.23 -12.68
N ILE A 358 -12.35 5.97 -12.64
CA ILE A 358 -12.62 4.99 -13.69
C ILE A 358 -13.40 3.82 -13.10
N LYS A 359 -14.60 3.59 -13.60
CA LYS A 359 -15.41 2.41 -13.28
C LYS A 359 -15.33 1.42 -14.43
N THR A 360 -14.77 0.25 -14.16
CA THR A 360 -14.35 -0.68 -15.21
C THR A 360 -15.47 -1.62 -15.68
N SER A 361 -15.33 -2.09 -16.92
CA SER A 361 -16.15 -3.13 -17.54
C SER A 361 -15.72 -4.52 -17.07
N ILE A 362 -16.65 -5.48 -17.06
CA ILE A 362 -16.38 -6.86 -16.65
C ILE A 362 -15.81 -7.66 -17.83
N LEU A 363 -14.52 -7.43 -18.13
CA LEU A 363 -13.82 -8.09 -19.22
C LEU A 363 -12.68 -8.94 -18.69
N THR A 364 -12.62 -10.20 -19.12
CA THR A 364 -11.52 -11.10 -18.78
C THR A 364 -10.18 -10.45 -19.16
N PRO A 365 -9.22 -10.38 -18.22
CA PRO A 365 -7.92 -9.78 -18.47
C PRO A 365 -7.20 -10.50 -19.62
N ARG A 366 -6.70 -9.72 -20.57
CA ARG A 366 -5.83 -10.18 -21.66
C ARG A 366 -4.50 -9.42 -21.66
N THR A 367 -3.51 -9.96 -22.35
CA THR A 367 -2.20 -9.33 -22.52
C THR A 367 -2.33 -7.86 -22.92
N ASN A 368 -1.65 -6.97 -22.19
CA ASN A 368 -1.62 -5.51 -22.36
C ASN A 368 -2.98 -4.78 -22.32
N SER A 369 -4.08 -5.47 -22.02
CA SER A 369 -5.38 -4.81 -21.82
C SER A 369 -5.40 -4.07 -20.49
N ASN A 370 -5.86 -2.82 -20.48
CA ASN A 370 -5.85 -1.97 -19.28
C ASN A 370 -6.92 -0.87 -19.37
N TYR A 371 -7.40 -0.42 -18.22
CA TYR A 371 -8.27 0.76 -18.12
C TYR A 371 -7.51 2.04 -17.84
N ALA A 372 -6.24 1.94 -17.43
CA ALA A 372 -5.34 3.07 -17.32
C ALA A 372 -3.92 2.67 -17.70
N LEU A 373 -3.26 3.54 -18.45
CA LEU A 373 -1.85 3.40 -18.80
C LEU A 373 -1.12 4.70 -18.46
N PHE A 374 -0.17 4.62 -17.53
CA PHE A 374 0.77 5.68 -17.23
C PHE A 374 2.05 5.41 -18.02
N ASN A 375 2.19 6.05 -19.18
CA ASN A 375 3.31 5.83 -20.09
C ASN A 375 4.38 6.93 -19.93
N GLY A 376 3.97 8.18 -19.71
CA GLY A 376 4.88 9.27 -19.33
C GLY A 376 4.90 9.52 -17.81
N ASN A 377 5.84 10.33 -17.33
CA ASN A 377 5.96 10.59 -15.89
C ASN A 377 4.86 11.53 -15.38
N ILE A 378 4.66 11.52 -14.06
CA ILE A 378 3.69 12.35 -13.36
C ILE A 378 4.43 13.29 -12.41
N SER A 379 4.11 14.57 -12.46
CA SER A 379 4.59 15.58 -11.52
C SER A 379 3.41 16.30 -10.88
N VAL A 380 3.39 16.46 -9.56
CA VAL A 380 2.33 17.17 -8.82
C VAL A 380 2.95 18.25 -7.94
N LEU A 381 2.43 19.48 -8.04
CA LEU A 381 2.92 20.66 -7.32
C LEU A 381 1.77 21.64 -7.02
N GLY A 382 2.03 22.71 -6.26
CA GLY A 382 1.06 23.76 -5.92
C GLY A 382 0.35 23.61 -4.57
N GLY A 383 0.55 22.49 -3.87
CA GLY A 383 0.03 22.24 -2.52
C GLY A 383 -1.36 21.58 -2.47
N GLY A 384 -1.98 21.33 -3.61
CA GLY A 384 -3.26 20.62 -3.74
C GLY A 384 -3.13 19.10 -3.87
N ALA A 385 -4.23 18.45 -4.22
CA ALA A 385 -4.29 16.99 -4.33
C ALA A 385 -4.70 16.49 -5.73
N VAL A 386 -4.04 15.43 -6.18
CA VAL A 386 -4.43 14.67 -7.37
C VAL A 386 -4.88 13.28 -6.93
N ASN A 387 -6.11 12.91 -7.28
CA ASN A 387 -6.73 11.64 -6.90
C ASN A 387 -7.00 10.81 -8.15
N PHE A 388 -6.44 9.61 -8.23
CA PHE A 388 -6.73 8.63 -9.26
C PHE A 388 -7.33 7.39 -8.64
N LYS A 389 -8.55 7.02 -9.06
CA LYS A 389 -9.26 5.84 -8.59
C LYS A 389 -9.72 4.98 -9.76
N LEU A 390 -9.35 3.70 -9.72
CA LEU A 390 -9.86 2.66 -10.63
C LEU A 390 -10.67 1.65 -9.81
N ASP A 391 -11.94 1.48 -10.15
CA ASP A 391 -12.87 0.60 -9.46
C ASP A 391 -13.36 -0.52 -10.39
N ALA A 392 -13.15 -1.77 -9.98
CA ALA A 392 -13.60 -2.97 -10.67
C ALA A 392 -14.83 -3.59 -9.98
N PRO A 393 -16.05 -3.13 -10.31
CA PRO A 393 -17.23 -3.36 -9.47
C PRO A 393 -17.66 -4.83 -9.35
N SER A 394 -17.12 -5.73 -10.17
CA SER A 394 -17.46 -7.15 -10.13
C SER A 394 -16.97 -7.85 -8.85
N SER A 395 -17.82 -8.73 -8.31
CA SER A 395 -17.49 -9.64 -7.22
C SER A 395 -17.15 -11.06 -7.70
N ASN A 396 -17.46 -11.43 -8.94
CA ASN A 396 -17.39 -12.82 -9.39
C ASN A 396 -16.48 -13.03 -10.61
N THR A 397 -15.85 -11.98 -11.11
CA THR A 397 -15.00 -12.04 -12.30
C THR A 397 -13.88 -11.03 -12.18
N GLN A 398 -12.67 -11.46 -12.52
CA GLN A 398 -11.51 -10.59 -12.58
C GLN A 398 -11.55 -9.68 -13.81
N THR A 399 -11.03 -8.46 -13.68
CA THR A 399 -10.84 -7.51 -14.79
C THR A 399 -9.41 -6.99 -14.85
N SER A 400 -9.04 -6.36 -15.96
CA SER A 400 -7.74 -5.68 -16.08
C SER A 400 -7.66 -4.47 -15.13
N GLY A 401 -6.47 -4.17 -14.62
CA GLY A 401 -6.23 -2.98 -13.81
C GLY A 401 -5.54 -1.86 -14.60
N ALA A 402 -4.60 -1.19 -13.93
CA ALA A 402 -3.76 -0.14 -14.47
C ALA A 402 -2.33 -0.64 -14.74
N ILE A 403 -1.71 -0.12 -15.79
CA ILE A 403 -0.31 -0.37 -16.14
C ILE A 403 0.49 0.92 -15.96
N ILE A 404 1.65 0.83 -15.31
CA ILE A 404 2.59 1.92 -15.09
C ILE A 404 3.91 1.56 -15.80
N LYS A 405 4.24 2.33 -16.83
CA LYS A 405 5.53 2.33 -17.53
C LYS A 405 6.36 3.57 -17.23
N SER A 406 5.79 4.56 -16.53
CA SER A 406 6.50 5.73 -16.02
C SER A 406 7.74 5.33 -15.21
N GLN A 407 8.76 6.19 -15.23
CA GLN A 407 9.96 6.04 -14.42
C GLN A 407 9.91 6.88 -13.15
N TYR A 408 9.14 7.97 -13.16
CA TYR A 408 9.07 8.92 -12.06
C TYR A 408 7.64 9.35 -11.76
N PHE A 409 7.26 9.30 -10.49
CA PHE A 409 6.18 10.12 -9.94
C PHE A 409 6.80 11.11 -8.95
N ASN A 410 6.78 12.40 -9.30
CA ASN A 410 7.36 13.49 -8.50
C ASN A 410 6.25 14.31 -7.84
N VAL A 411 6.30 14.50 -6.53
CA VAL A 411 5.34 15.29 -5.76
C VAL A 411 6.11 16.22 -4.83
N SER A 412 5.76 17.50 -4.86
CA SER A 412 6.48 18.55 -4.13
C SER A 412 5.56 19.65 -3.62
N GLN A 413 6.12 20.62 -2.88
CA GLN A 413 5.41 21.81 -2.40
C GLN A 413 4.19 21.52 -1.51
N GLY A 414 4.29 20.49 -0.66
CA GLY A 414 3.18 20.06 0.22
C GLY A 414 2.03 19.37 -0.50
N SER A 415 2.18 19.04 -1.79
CA SER A 415 1.13 18.41 -2.59
C SER A 415 0.94 16.95 -2.24
N THR A 416 -0.17 16.36 -2.71
CA THR A 416 -0.43 14.93 -2.50
C THR A 416 -0.91 14.23 -3.78
N LEU A 417 -0.40 13.02 -4.00
CA LEU A 417 -0.84 12.12 -5.08
C LEU A 417 -1.40 10.83 -4.49
N TYR A 418 -2.66 10.52 -4.82
CA TYR A 418 -3.32 9.27 -4.48
C TYR A 418 -3.58 8.46 -5.75
N LEU A 419 -3.08 7.22 -5.80
CA LEU A 419 -3.43 6.22 -6.81
C LEU A 419 -4.02 5.00 -6.10
N GLU A 420 -5.30 4.75 -6.35
CA GLU A 420 -6.05 3.68 -5.72
C GLU A 420 -6.69 2.76 -6.76
N THR A 421 -6.59 1.46 -6.52
CA THR A 421 -7.39 0.44 -7.20
C THR A 421 -8.29 -0.28 -6.20
N ALA A 422 -9.52 -0.55 -6.60
CA ALA A 422 -10.50 -1.33 -5.86
C ALA A 422 -11.20 -2.30 -6.82
N GLY A 423 -11.90 -3.28 -6.26
CA GLY A 423 -12.65 -4.28 -6.99
C GLY A 423 -11.85 -5.53 -7.38
N SER A 424 -12.52 -6.47 -8.05
CA SER A 424 -11.90 -7.74 -8.49
C SER A 424 -11.04 -7.54 -9.74
N THR A 425 -9.83 -7.02 -9.59
CA THR A 425 -8.82 -6.99 -10.66
C THR A 425 -7.90 -8.21 -10.61
N ASN A 426 -7.37 -8.65 -11.76
CA ASN A 426 -6.29 -9.66 -11.77
C ASN A 426 -4.99 -9.09 -11.21
N THR A 427 -4.66 -7.86 -11.60
CA THR A 427 -3.61 -7.06 -10.99
C THR A 427 -4.07 -5.61 -10.95
N GLY A 428 -4.13 -5.02 -9.75
CA GLY A 428 -4.59 -3.64 -9.58
C GLY A 428 -3.65 -2.66 -10.28
N PHE A 429 -2.38 -2.68 -9.89
CA PHE A 429 -1.30 -1.94 -10.57
C PHE A 429 -0.18 -2.89 -11.01
N LEU A 430 0.12 -2.88 -12.32
CA LEU A 430 1.29 -3.53 -12.89
C LEU A 430 2.34 -2.48 -13.25
N ILE A 431 3.47 -2.47 -12.56
CA ILE A 431 4.61 -1.57 -12.80
C ILE A 431 5.65 -2.35 -13.60
N GLU A 432 5.90 -1.93 -14.84
CA GLU A 432 6.75 -2.67 -15.79
C GLU A 432 8.22 -2.26 -15.74
N ASN A 433 8.50 -1.00 -15.39
CA ASN A 433 9.84 -0.41 -15.38
C ASN A 433 10.31 -0.10 -13.96
N ASP A 434 11.59 0.29 -13.82
CA ASP A 434 12.05 0.91 -12.59
C ASP A 434 11.23 2.17 -12.32
N LEU A 435 10.72 2.30 -11.09
CA LEU A 435 9.87 3.43 -10.69
C LEU A 435 10.43 4.11 -9.46
N THR A 436 10.68 5.41 -9.57
CA THR A 436 11.00 6.29 -8.46
C THR A 436 9.74 7.05 -8.03
N LEU A 437 9.35 6.86 -6.78
CA LEU A 437 8.32 7.66 -6.11
C LEU A 437 9.04 8.73 -5.27
N ASN A 438 8.99 9.97 -5.72
CA ASN A 438 9.63 11.11 -5.06
C ASN A 438 8.57 12.02 -4.44
N ALA A 439 8.46 12.05 -3.12
CA ALA A 439 7.53 12.86 -2.36
C ALA A 439 8.24 13.92 -1.49
N THR A 440 9.33 14.53 -1.97
CA THR A 440 10.10 15.53 -1.20
C THR A 440 9.20 16.65 -0.61
N GLY A 441 9.05 16.66 0.72
CA GLY A 441 8.17 17.59 1.43
C GLY A 441 6.68 17.41 1.11
N SER A 442 6.25 16.19 0.78
CA SER A 442 4.93 15.87 0.21
C SER A 442 4.51 14.43 0.49
N ASN A 443 3.40 13.97 -0.10
CA ASN A 443 2.86 12.63 0.13
C ASN A 443 2.51 11.90 -1.17
N ILE A 444 2.88 10.61 -1.26
CA ILE A 444 2.44 9.69 -2.32
C ILE A 444 1.77 8.48 -1.68
N THR A 445 0.60 8.10 -2.18
CA THR A 445 -0.04 6.83 -1.85
C THR A 445 -0.37 6.07 -3.13
N LEU A 446 0.19 4.87 -3.29
CA LEU A 446 -0.10 3.96 -4.39
C LEU A 446 -0.52 2.62 -3.80
N LYS A 447 -1.83 2.33 -3.80
CA LYS A 447 -2.35 1.15 -3.11
C LYS A 447 -3.56 0.49 -3.76
N GLN A 448 -3.68 -0.81 -3.53
CA GLN A 448 -4.96 -1.51 -3.66
C GLN A 448 -5.76 -1.35 -2.35
N VAL A 449 -7.02 -0.94 -2.43
CA VAL A 449 -7.92 -0.66 -1.29
C VAL A 449 -9.15 -1.55 -1.28
N GLN A 450 -9.89 -1.53 -0.17
CA GLN A 450 -11.10 -2.31 -0.01
C GLN A 450 -12.25 -1.89 -0.95
N GLY A 451 -12.93 -2.89 -1.52
CA GLY A 451 -14.11 -2.82 -2.37
C GLY A 451 -14.78 -4.19 -2.51
N THR A 452 -15.46 -4.44 -3.63
CA THR A 452 -16.11 -5.72 -4.00
C THR A 452 -15.11 -6.81 -4.42
N ASP A 453 -14.00 -6.92 -3.70
CA ASP A 453 -12.77 -7.61 -4.12
C ASP A 453 -12.77 -9.12 -3.83
N SER A 454 -13.86 -9.83 -4.10
CA SER A 454 -13.94 -11.27 -3.81
C SER A 454 -13.04 -12.14 -4.69
N LEU A 455 -12.54 -11.61 -5.82
CA LEU A 455 -11.59 -12.31 -6.70
C LEU A 455 -10.35 -11.48 -7.04
N ILE A 456 -9.95 -10.51 -6.21
CA ILE A 456 -8.70 -9.78 -6.44
C ILE A 456 -7.50 -10.74 -6.50
N GLY A 457 -6.69 -10.61 -7.55
CA GLY A 457 -5.44 -11.36 -7.70
C GLY A 457 -4.31 -10.70 -6.90
N ASN A 458 -3.40 -10.02 -7.59
CA ASN A 458 -2.40 -9.17 -6.95
C ASN A 458 -2.93 -7.74 -6.83
N GLY A 459 -2.68 -7.06 -5.72
CA GLY A 459 -2.99 -5.64 -5.62
C GLY A 459 -1.99 -4.82 -6.41
N ILE A 460 -0.70 -5.10 -6.19
CA ILE A 460 0.41 -4.46 -6.90
C ILE A 460 1.44 -5.50 -7.31
N VAL A 461 1.96 -5.38 -8.53
CA VAL A 461 3.12 -6.10 -9.02
C VAL A 461 4.11 -5.10 -9.63
N ALA A 462 5.31 -5.03 -9.08
CA ALA A 462 6.44 -4.34 -9.67
C ALA A 462 7.43 -5.35 -10.25
N ASN A 463 7.64 -5.30 -11.56
CA ASN A 463 8.52 -6.23 -12.27
C ASN A 463 10.01 -5.87 -12.12
N LYS A 464 10.31 -4.67 -11.61
CA LYS A 464 11.64 -4.06 -11.55
C LYS A 464 11.85 -3.36 -10.21
N ASN A 465 12.87 -2.51 -10.12
CA ASN A 465 13.24 -1.85 -8.86
C ASN A 465 12.26 -0.74 -8.50
N ILE A 466 12.08 -0.51 -7.20
CA ILE A 466 11.30 0.61 -6.67
C ILE A 466 12.19 1.47 -5.77
N THR A 467 12.22 2.77 -6.04
CA THR A 467 12.96 3.75 -5.23
C THR A 467 11.98 4.71 -4.58
N PHE A 468 12.12 4.93 -3.28
CA PHE A 468 11.33 5.87 -2.48
C PHE A 468 12.21 7.04 -2.07
N LYS A 469 11.76 8.28 -2.34
CA LYS A 469 12.55 9.50 -2.10
C LYS A 469 11.73 10.62 -1.46
N GLY A 470 12.15 11.08 -0.29
CA GLY A 470 11.59 12.23 0.42
C GLY A 470 10.13 12.05 0.89
N GLY A 471 9.78 12.77 1.97
CA GLY A 471 8.39 12.85 2.48
C GLY A 471 7.78 11.50 2.86
N ASN A 472 6.46 11.38 2.75
CA ASN A 472 5.74 10.17 3.18
C ASN A 472 5.22 9.39 1.99
N ILE A 473 5.57 8.10 1.90
CA ILE A 473 5.17 7.24 0.79
C ILE A 473 4.52 5.96 1.31
N THR A 474 3.29 5.67 0.89
CA THR A 474 2.63 4.39 1.14
C THR A 474 2.49 3.60 -0.15
N PHE A 475 3.00 2.37 -0.16
CA PHE A 475 3.01 1.48 -1.32
C PHE A 475 2.58 0.08 -0.90
N GLY A 476 1.48 -0.45 -1.44
CA GLY A 476 1.07 -1.81 -1.12
C GLY A 476 -0.42 -2.09 -1.26
N SER A 477 -0.91 -3.09 -0.54
CA SER A 477 -2.27 -3.61 -0.75
C SER A 477 -3.01 -3.78 0.57
N GLN A 478 -4.30 -3.48 0.62
CA GLN A 478 -5.09 -3.70 1.83
C GLN A 478 -5.77 -5.07 1.88
N LYS A 479 -6.17 -5.64 0.73
CA LYS A 479 -6.84 -6.95 0.68
C LYS A 479 -6.13 -8.01 -0.14
N ALA A 480 -5.10 -7.61 -0.90
CA ALA A 480 -4.40 -8.47 -1.84
C ALA A 480 -2.90 -8.55 -1.58
N ARG A 481 -2.20 -9.32 -2.42
CA ARG A 481 -0.74 -9.45 -2.39
C ARG A 481 -0.05 -8.24 -3.00
N THR A 482 1.11 -7.89 -2.46
CA THR A 482 2.04 -6.90 -3.03
C THR A 482 3.31 -7.63 -3.43
N LYS A 483 3.74 -7.49 -4.68
CA LYS A 483 4.92 -8.20 -5.21
C LYS A 483 5.92 -7.21 -5.81
N ILE A 484 7.18 -7.31 -5.42
CA ILE A 484 8.29 -6.57 -5.99
C ILE A 484 9.36 -7.58 -6.43
N GLU A 485 9.60 -7.67 -7.73
CA GLU A 485 10.58 -8.59 -8.32
C GLU A 485 12.01 -8.07 -8.23
N GLY A 486 12.19 -6.74 -8.24
CA GLY A 486 13.49 -6.08 -8.13
C GLY A 486 13.87 -5.69 -6.70
N ASN A 487 14.86 -4.80 -6.61
CA ASN A 487 15.33 -4.21 -5.37
C ASN A 487 14.42 -3.07 -4.90
N VAL A 488 14.47 -2.79 -3.60
CA VAL A 488 13.83 -1.64 -2.99
C VAL A 488 14.89 -0.73 -2.38
N THR A 489 14.86 0.56 -2.71
CA THR A 489 15.71 1.57 -2.09
C THR A 489 14.85 2.64 -1.43
N VAL A 490 15.09 2.91 -0.15
CA VAL A 490 14.49 4.04 0.57
C VAL A 490 15.58 5.07 0.77
N GLU A 491 15.51 6.21 0.09
CA GLU A 491 16.49 7.30 0.22
C GLU A 491 16.33 8.06 1.55
N GLN A 492 17.38 8.78 1.95
CA GLN A 492 17.38 9.61 3.14
C GLN A 492 16.24 10.65 3.11
N GLY A 493 15.67 10.94 4.29
CA GLY A 493 14.56 11.90 4.43
C GLY A 493 13.18 11.35 4.00
N THR A 494 13.11 10.06 3.66
CA THR A 494 11.86 9.37 3.31
C THR A 494 11.29 8.63 4.52
N ASN A 495 9.96 8.64 4.66
CA ASN A 495 9.20 7.72 5.51
C ASN A 495 8.35 6.81 4.60
N ALA A 496 8.88 5.63 4.28
CA ALA A 496 8.22 4.66 3.40
C ALA A 496 7.41 3.64 4.22
N THR A 497 6.22 3.29 3.74
CA THR A 497 5.40 2.18 4.24
C THR A 497 5.15 1.20 3.10
N LEU A 498 5.73 0.00 3.22
CA LEU A 498 5.45 -1.14 2.34
C LEU A 498 4.38 -2.03 2.98
N ARG A 499 3.28 -2.26 2.27
CA ARG A 499 2.09 -2.89 2.86
C ARG A 499 1.71 -4.20 2.17
N SER A 500 1.62 -5.26 2.96
CA SER A 500 0.91 -6.50 2.66
C SER A 500 -0.57 -6.37 3.04
N ALA A 501 -1.42 -7.36 2.74
CA ALA A 501 -2.85 -7.29 3.07
C ALA A 501 -3.07 -6.91 4.54
N ASN A 502 -3.88 -5.88 4.81
CA ASN A 502 -4.04 -5.26 6.13
C ASN A 502 -5.50 -4.91 6.44
N PHE A 503 -6.47 -5.67 5.91
CA PHE A 503 -7.89 -5.40 6.10
C PHE A 503 -8.66 -6.65 6.57
N GLY A 504 -9.21 -6.58 7.79
CA GLY A 504 -10.04 -7.63 8.38
C GLY A 504 -9.33 -8.99 8.44
N THR A 505 -9.93 -9.99 7.81
CA THR A 505 -9.43 -11.38 7.76
C THR A 505 -8.71 -11.72 6.46
N HIS A 506 -8.54 -10.75 5.55
CA HIS A 506 -7.90 -10.99 4.25
C HIS A 506 -6.43 -11.34 4.44
N ARG A 507 -5.94 -12.20 3.54
CA ARG A 507 -4.58 -12.73 3.56
C ARG A 507 -3.88 -12.37 2.25
N GLY A 508 -2.61 -12.04 2.32
CA GLY A 508 -1.83 -11.67 1.15
C GLY A 508 -0.48 -11.09 1.54
N ALA A 509 0.59 -11.76 1.13
CA ALA A 509 1.94 -11.35 1.49
C ALA A 509 2.40 -10.09 0.73
N LEU A 510 3.32 -9.35 1.37
CA LEU A 510 4.29 -8.49 0.70
C LEU A 510 5.50 -9.37 0.41
N THR A 511 5.83 -9.57 -0.86
CA THR A 511 7.02 -10.31 -1.29
C THR A 511 7.98 -9.38 -2.02
N VAL A 512 9.21 -9.28 -1.53
CA VAL A 512 10.32 -8.58 -2.19
C VAL A 512 11.39 -9.60 -2.52
N LYS A 513 11.66 -9.80 -3.81
CA LYS A 513 12.68 -10.78 -4.25
C LYS A 513 14.10 -10.24 -4.20
N GLY A 514 14.29 -8.96 -4.54
CA GLY A 514 15.58 -8.30 -4.47
C GLY A 514 15.97 -7.86 -3.07
N ASP A 515 17.05 -7.10 -3.00
CA ASP A 515 17.55 -6.51 -1.77
C ASP A 515 16.74 -5.26 -1.39
N ILE A 516 16.65 -4.99 -0.09
CA ILE A 516 16.09 -3.77 0.49
C ILE A 516 17.22 -2.98 1.16
N VAL A 517 17.41 -1.74 0.75
CA VAL A 517 18.32 -0.79 1.39
C VAL A 517 17.54 0.41 1.91
N ALA A 518 17.57 0.61 3.23
CA ALA A 518 16.87 1.69 3.91
C ALA A 518 17.85 2.74 4.44
N ASN A 519 17.99 3.84 3.68
CA ASN A 519 18.65 5.10 4.08
C ASN A 519 17.65 6.10 4.71
N GLY A 520 16.35 5.88 4.53
CA GLY A 520 15.25 6.55 5.19
C GLY A 520 14.36 5.57 5.95
N ASN A 521 13.46 6.07 6.79
CA ASN A 521 12.62 5.22 7.65
C ASN A 521 11.74 4.30 6.81
N LEU A 522 11.68 3.03 7.21
CA LEU A 522 10.93 1.98 6.52
C LEU A 522 10.00 1.27 7.50
N THR A 523 8.71 1.32 7.22
CA THR A 523 7.72 0.42 7.83
C THR A 523 7.35 -0.65 6.81
N ALA A 524 7.35 -1.91 7.23
CA ALA A 524 6.81 -3.01 6.45
C ALA A 524 5.69 -3.64 7.28
N ASP A 525 4.44 -3.57 6.81
CA ASP A 525 3.26 -3.96 7.60
C ASP A 525 2.23 -4.88 6.90
N GLY A 526 1.28 -5.41 7.70
CA GLY A 526 0.11 -6.18 7.25
C GLY A 526 0.15 -7.66 7.65
N ASP A 527 -0.38 -8.55 6.79
CA ASP A 527 -0.57 -9.97 7.08
C ASP A 527 0.74 -10.76 7.15
N THR A 528 1.54 -10.77 6.09
CA THR A 528 2.79 -11.54 5.99
C THR A 528 3.79 -10.81 5.12
N ILE A 529 5.07 -10.85 5.52
CA ILE A 529 6.17 -10.20 4.80
C ILE A 529 7.24 -11.24 4.48
N GLU A 530 7.68 -11.24 3.23
CA GLU A 530 8.70 -12.14 2.70
C GLU A 530 9.75 -11.33 1.94
N ILE A 531 10.95 -11.24 2.51
CA ILE A 531 12.10 -10.59 1.90
C ILE A 531 13.09 -11.70 1.54
N ALA A 532 13.22 -11.97 0.24
CA ALA A 532 14.09 -13.03 -0.24
C ALA A 532 15.57 -12.59 -0.24
N GLY A 533 15.82 -11.35 -0.65
CA GLY A 533 17.14 -10.72 -0.63
C GLY A 533 17.57 -10.25 0.76
N ASN A 534 18.62 -9.45 0.78
CA ASN A 534 19.16 -8.83 1.98
C ASN A 534 18.28 -7.66 2.44
N LEU A 535 18.26 -7.38 3.74
CA LEU A 535 17.71 -6.15 4.30
C LEU A 535 18.83 -5.38 4.99
N THR A 536 19.13 -4.18 4.51
CA THR A 536 20.09 -3.26 5.14
C THR A 536 19.39 -2.03 5.66
N VAL A 537 19.54 -1.74 6.95
CA VAL A 537 19.03 -0.55 7.64
C VAL A 537 20.21 0.29 8.07
N GLU A 538 20.34 1.48 7.47
CA GLU A 538 21.50 2.34 7.71
C GLU A 538 21.49 3.03 9.08
N ALA A 539 22.64 3.60 9.45
CA ALA A 539 22.79 4.31 10.71
C ALA A 539 21.80 5.48 10.82
N GLY A 540 21.17 5.63 12.00
CA GLY A 540 20.17 6.67 12.25
C GLY A 540 18.78 6.42 11.65
N VAL A 541 18.59 5.32 10.91
CA VAL A 541 17.32 4.94 10.27
C VAL A 541 16.48 4.05 11.19
N LYS A 542 15.15 4.17 11.12
CA LYS A 542 14.22 3.26 11.78
C LYS A 542 13.61 2.27 10.80
N PHE A 543 13.67 0.99 11.14
CA PHE A 543 12.91 -0.07 10.50
C PHE A 543 11.85 -0.64 11.45
N ASN A 544 10.60 -0.71 11.01
CA ASN A 544 9.50 -1.33 11.75
C ASN A 544 8.86 -2.44 10.90
N GLY A 545 9.12 -3.69 11.27
CA GLY A 545 8.48 -4.86 10.68
C GLY A 545 7.29 -5.30 11.53
N SER A 546 6.08 -4.85 11.20
CA SER A 546 4.88 -5.07 12.02
C SER A 546 3.86 -5.95 11.29
N THR A 547 3.76 -7.22 11.65
CA THR A 547 2.90 -8.18 10.93
C THR A 547 1.88 -8.87 11.82
N LYS A 548 0.81 -9.36 11.18
CA LYS A 548 -0.16 -10.24 11.82
C LYS A 548 0.36 -11.67 11.94
N ASN A 549 0.75 -12.27 10.82
CA ASN A 549 1.13 -13.68 10.77
C ASN A 549 2.65 -13.87 10.78
N ASN A 550 3.38 -13.57 9.70
CA ASN A 550 4.81 -13.89 9.68
C ASN A 550 5.66 -12.80 9.03
N LEU A 551 6.93 -12.74 9.45
CA LEU A 551 7.98 -11.97 8.80
C LEU A 551 9.17 -12.88 8.53
N ASN A 552 9.50 -13.05 7.26
CA ASN A 552 10.59 -13.89 6.79
C ASN A 552 11.64 -13.03 6.07
N ILE A 553 12.89 -13.04 6.54
CA ILE A 553 14.04 -12.45 5.84
C ILE A 553 15.03 -13.58 5.59
N THR A 554 15.12 -14.06 4.35
CA THR A 554 15.99 -15.20 4.02
C THR A 554 17.43 -14.78 3.72
N GLY A 555 17.64 -13.59 3.17
CA GLY A 555 18.97 -13.00 3.02
C GLY A 555 19.55 -12.53 4.36
N THR A 556 20.66 -11.78 4.28
CA THR A 556 21.28 -11.18 5.47
C THR A 556 20.50 -9.96 5.92
N PHE A 557 20.19 -9.88 7.20
CA PHE A 557 19.64 -8.70 7.85
C PHE A 557 20.75 -7.89 8.54
N THR A 558 21.15 -6.79 7.91
CA THR A 558 22.14 -5.84 8.46
C THR A 558 21.40 -4.65 9.07
N ASN A 559 21.50 -4.46 10.38
CA ASN A 559 20.91 -3.34 11.10
C ASN A 559 21.97 -2.44 11.74
N ASN A 560 22.26 -1.31 11.11
CA ASN A 560 23.09 -0.23 11.65
C ASN A 560 22.25 0.84 12.38
N GLY A 561 20.92 0.79 12.27
CA GLY A 561 19.98 1.77 12.81
C GLY A 561 19.19 1.31 14.03
N THR A 562 17.89 1.50 14.03
CA THR A 562 16.95 0.94 15.04
C THR A 562 15.92 0.09 14.33
N ALA A 563 15.85 -1.19 14.69
CA ALA A 563 14.91 -2.13 14.14
C ALA A 563 13.99 -2.70 15.22
N GLU A 564 12.69 -2.68 14.93
CA GLU A 564 11.66 -3.31 15.73
C GLU A 564 10.86 -4.27 14.85
N ILE A 565 10.82 -5.54 15.24
CA ILE A 565 10.03 -6.57 14.57
C ILE A 565 8.96 -7.03 15.56
N ASN A 566 7.70 -6.79 15.21
CA ASN A 566 6.54 -7.11 16.03
C ASN A 566 5.55 -7.97 15.24
N ILE A 567 5.33 -9.20 15.69
CA ILE A 567 4.44 -10.16 15.04
C ILE A 567 3.34 -10.55 16.03
N THR A 568 2.09 -10.22 15.71
CA THR A 568 0.98 -10.28 16.67
C THR A 568 0.30 -11.65 16.79
N GLN A 569 0.42 -12.52 15.78
CA GLN A 569 -0.25 -13.85 15.73
C GLN A 569 0.54 -14.91 14.95
N GLY A 570 1.86 -14.81 14.89
CA GLY A 570 2.70 -15.84 14.28
C GLY A 570 4.18 -15.58 14.50
N ALA A 571 5.02 -16.03 13.57
CA ALA A 571 6.44 -16.28 13.82
C ALA A 571 7.37 -15.48 12.91
N VAL A 572 8.63 -15.34 13.35
CA VAL A 572 9.70 -14.74 12.55
C VAL A 572 10.62 -15.83 12.02
N ASN A 573 11.17 -15.63 10.82
CA ASN A 573 12.23 -16.48 10.28
C ASN A 573 13.35 -15.61 9.71
N LEU A 574 14.54 -15.70 10.29
CA LEU A 574 15.69 -14.88 9.92
C LEU A 574 16.85 -15.76 9.40
N GLY A 575 17.48 -15.30 8.32
CA GLY A 575 18.80 -15.76 7.88
C GLY A 575 19.90 -15.23 8.81
N ASN A 576 21.02 -14.82 8.24
CA ASN A 576 22.11 -14.19 9.01
C ASN A 576 21.69 -12.80 9.50
N VAL A 577 22.08 -12.41 10.71
CA VAL A 577 21.80 -11.08 11.28
C VAL A 577 23.12 -10.43 11.69
N THR A 578 23.39 -9.23 11.18
CA THR A 578 24.45 -8.34 11.69
C THR A 578 23.81 -7.11 12.29
N ASN A 579 23.91 -6.94 13.61
CA ASN A 579 23.34 -5.80 14.32
C ASN A 579 24.46 -4.91 14.88
N ASP A 580 24.60 -3.68 14.37
CA ASP A 580 25.42 -2.61 14.98
C ASP A 580 24.57 -1.54 15.69
N GLY A 581 23.24 -1.65 15.56
CA GLY A 581 22.23 -0.75 16.12
C GLY A 581 21.43 -1.34 17.28
N LYS A 582 20.16 -0.94 17.41
CA LYS A 582 19.20 -1.55 18.35
C LYS A 582 18.28 -2.51 17.61
N LEU A 583 18.10 -3.73 18.12
CA LEU A 583 17.21 -4.72 17.54
C LEU A 583 16.33 -5.37 18.62
N ASN A 584 15.02 -5.22 18.47
CA ASN A 584 14.01 -5.90 19.27
C ASN A 584 13.12 -6.74 18.37
N ILE A 585 12.92 -8.00 18.75
CA ILE A 585 12.07 -8.95 18.04
C ILE A 585 11.06 -9.52 19.04
N THR A 586 9.78 -9.27 18.77
CA THR A 586 8.66 -9.79 19.56
C THR A 586 7.72 -10.56 18.66
N THR A 587 7.44 -11.81 19.02
CA THR A 587 6.56 -12.73 18.28
C THR A 587 5.49 -13.32 19.19
N HIS A 588 4.45 -13.86 18.58
CA HIS A 588 3.35 -14.53 19.26
C HIS A 588 2.96 -15.76 18.42
N ALA A 589 3.89 -16.69 18.27
CA ALA A 589 3.73 -17.85 17.39
C ALA A 589 2.53 -18.70 17.80
N LYS A 590 1.69 -19.11 16.84
CA LYS A 590 0.56 -20.02 17.11
C LYS A 590 1.08 -21.43 17.45
N SER A 591 0.24 -22.23 18.09
CA SER A 591 0.55 -23.65 18.34
C SER A 591 0.99 -24.36 17.06
N GLY A 592 2.13 -25.05 17.12
CA GLY A 592 2.76 -25.73 15.98
C GLY A 592 3.61 -24.84 15.06
N GLN A 593 3.63 -23.53 15.28
CA GLN A 593 4.59 -22.62 14.62
C GLN A 593 5.82 -22.40 15.52
N LYS A 594 6.95 -22.09 14.89
CA LYS A 594 8.20 -21.74 15.57
C LYS A 594 8.77 -20.47 14.99
N SER A 595 9.29 -19.61 15.85
CA SER A 595 10.19 -18.53 15.44
C SER A 595 11.58 -19.12 15.23
N ILE A 596 12.19 -18.90 14.06
CA ILE A 596 13.43 -19.56 13.65
C ILE A 596 14.52 -18.53 13.36
N ILE A 597 15.68 -18.70 13.99
CA ILE A 597 16.92 -18.00 13.64
C ILE A 597 17.81 -19.03 12.95
N ARG A 598 17.82 -19.02 11.62
CA ARG A 598 18.51 -20.03 10.81
C ARG A 598 20.00 -19.76 10.70
N GLY A 599 20.36 -18.49 10.49
CA GLY A 599 21.74 -18.07 10.29
C GLY A 599 22.41 -17.60 11.58
N ASP A 600 23.67 -17.21 11.46
CA ASP A 600 24.43 -16.65 12.57
C ASP A 600 23.94 -15.23 12.92
N ILE A 601 23.98 -14.89 14.21
CA ILE A 601 23.75 -13.54 14.71
C ILE A 601 25.06 -12.94 15.20
N ILE A 602 25.46 -11.80 14.62
CA ILE A 602 26.57 -10.98 15.09
C ILE A 602 26.01 -9.66 15.61
N ASN A 603 25.88 -9.55 16.94
CA ASN A 603 25.50 -8.30 17.60
C ASN A 603 26.75 -7.53 18.08
N LYS A 604 27.10 -6.47 17.36
CA LYS A 604 28.28 -5.63 17.60
C LYS A 604 28.07 -4.62 18.71
N LYS A 605 26.84 -4.13 18.94
CA LYS A 605 26.53 -3.12 19.96
C LYS A 605 25.09 -3.21 20.46
N GLY A 606 24.84 -2.73 21.67
CA GLY A 606 23.50 -2.57 22.22
C GLY A 606 22.83 -3.88 22.64
N ASN A 607 21.63 -3.75 23.20
CA ASN A 607 20.84 -4.91 23.62
C ASN A 607 20.19 -5.58 22.42
N LEU A 608 20.15 -6.91 22.45
CA LEU A 608 19.40 -7.75 21.51
C LEU A 608 18.36 -8.52 22.30
N ASN A 609 17.08 -8.29 21.98
CA ASN A 609 15.98 -8.99 22.61
C ASN A 609 15.21 -9.80 21.57
N ILE A 610 15.08 -11.10 21.79
CA ILE A 610 14.30 -12.02 20.95
C ILE A 610 13.29 -12.71 21.86
N THR A 611 12.02 -12.38 21.68
CA THR A 611 10.95 -12.84 22.57
C THR A 611 9.79 -13.44 21.79
N ASP A 612 9.30 -14.59 22.26
CA ASP A 612 7.96 -15.07 21.95
C ASP A 612 7.12 -15.11 23.24
N ASN A 613 6.03 -14.34 23.22
CA ASN A 613 5.16 -14.15 24.38
C ASN A 613 3.93 -15.05 24.39
N ASN A 614 3.68 -15.83 23.34
CA ASN A 614 2.52 -16.72 23.34
C ASN A 614 2.76 -17.96 24.23
N SER A 615 1.67 -18.54 24.74
CA SER A 615 1.76 -19.75 25.56
C SER A 615 2.23 -20.93 24.72
N ASN A 616 3.11 -21.76 25.28
CA ASN A 616 3.67 -22.94 24.61
C ASN A 616 4.42 -22.61 23.29
N ALA A 617 4.80 -21.35 23.08
CA ALA A 617 5.57 -20.93 21.92
C ALA A 617 7.00 -21.48 21.94
N GLU A 618 7.61 -21.58 20.77
CA GLU A 618 8.95 -22.13 20.57
C GLU A 618 9.82 -21.18 19.73
N ILE A 619 11.02 -20.89 20.24
CA ILE A 619 12.11 -20.28 19.46
C ILE A 619 13.14 -21.36 19.16
N GLU A 620 13.49 -21.52 17.89
CA GLU A 620 14.54 -22.42 17.42
C GLU A 620 15.78 -21.61 17.02
N ILE A 621 16.93 -21.96 17.61
CA ILE A 621 18.24 -21.38 17.30
C ILE A 621 19.02 -22.39 16.47
N GLY A 622 19.25 -22.03 15.21
CA GLY A 622 19.95 -22.86 14.22
C GLY A 622 21.38 -22.39 13.89
N GLY A 623 21.76 -21.16 14.26
CA GLY A 623 23.09 -20.58 14.03
C GLY A 623 23.74 -20.04 15.30
N ASN A 624 25.03 -19.72 15.21
CA ASN A 624 25.82 -19.19 16.33
C ASN A 624 25.43 -17.75 16.66
N ILE A 625 25.63 -17.34 17.91
CA ILE A 625 25.33 -15.97 18.35
C ILE A 625 26.58 -15.35 18.98
N SER A 626 26.99 -14.19 18.48
CA SER A 626 28.09 -13.39 19.02
C SER A 626 27.58 -12.06 19.56
N GLN A 627 27.76 -11.80 20.86
CA GLN A 627 27.34 -10.57 21.54
C GLN A 627 28.57 -9.79 22.01
N LYS A 628 28.85 -8.63 21.41
CA LYS A 628 30.06 -7.85 21.76
C LYS A 628 29.89 -6.98 23.02
N LYS A 629 28.76 -6.28 23.16
CA LYS A 629 28.48 -5.35 24.28
C LYS A 629 26.99 -5.27 24.58
N GLY A 630 26.59 -5.19 25.84
CA GLY A 630 25.19 -5.07 26.26
C GLY A 630 24.55 -6.42 26.62
N ASN A 631 23.22 -6.45 26.74
CA ASN A 631 22.47 -7.63 27.16
C ASN A 631 21.85 -8.35 25.95
N LEU A 632 22.09 -9.65 25.85
CA LEU A 632 21.37 -10.56 24.96
C LEU A 632 20.30 -11.29 25.77
N THR A 633 19.03 -11.12 25.39
CA THR A 633 17.91 -11.85 26.01
C THR A 633 17.18 -12.68 24.95
N ILE A 634 17.06 -13.99 25.21
CA ILE A 634 16.21 -14.90 24.42
C ILE A 634 15.13 -15.44 25.35
N SER A 635 13.86 -15.21 25.03
CA SER A 635 12.74 -15.52 25.92
C SER A 635 11.60 -16.22 25.19
N SER A 636 11.27 -17.45 25.57
CA SER A 636 10.12 -18.19 25.05
C SER A 636 9.74 -19.32 26.01
N ASP A 637 8.52 -19.85 25.92
CA ASP A 637 8.12 -21.01 26.74
C ASP A 637 9.03 -22.21 26.45
N LYS A 638 9.42 -22.39 25.18
CA LYS A 638 10.38 -23.39 24.72
C LYS A 638 11.49 -22.73 23.90
N ILE A 639 12.73 -23.07 24.19
CA ILE A 639 13.89 -22.71 23.39
C ILE A 639 14.56 -24.00 22.92
N ASN A 640 14.71 -24.16 21.61
CA ASN A 640 15.29 -25.36 20.99
C ASN A 640 16.64 -25.04 20.35
N ILE A 641 17.68 -25.75 20.81
CA ILE A 641 19.02 -25.72 20.21
C ILE A 641 19.10 -26.86 19.20
N ALA A 642 18.91 -26.53 17.92
CA ALA A 642 18.68 -27.51 16.87
C ALA A 642 19.94 -28.29 16.46
N ASN A 643 21.11 -27.67 16.58
CA ASN A 643 22.43 -28.21 16.23
C ASN A 643 23.43 -27.82 17.34
N PRO A 644 24.69 -28.27 17.31
CA PRO A 644 25.70 -27.70 18.19
C PRO A 644 25.85 -26.20 17.94
N ILE A 645 25.54 -25.37 18.95
CA ILE A 645 25.52 -23.90 18.84
C ILE A 645 26.50 -23.29 19.84
N LYS A 646 27.21 -22.26 19.39
CA LYS A 646 28.00 -21.38 20.25
C LYS A 646 27.31 -20.03 20.43
N ILE A 647 27.09 -19.64 21.69
CA ILE A 647 26.72 -18.28 22.09
C ILE A 647 27.92 -17.68 22.81
N GLN A 648 28.58 -16.70 22.24
CA GLN A 648 29.83 -16.17 22.78
C GLN A 648 29.85 -14.66 22.88
N LYS A 649 30.68 -14.13 23.78
CA LYS A 649 31.09 -12.73 23.72
C LYS A 649 31.94 -12.49 22.48
N GLY A 650 31.60 -11.47 21.70
CA GLY A 650 32.38 -11.06 20.53
C GLY A 650 33.69 -10.39 20.94
N ILE A 651 34.80 -10.73 20.26
CA ILE A 651 36.13 -10.16 20.49
C ILE A 651 36.54 -9.39 19.22
N ASP A 652 37.11 -8.20 19.37
CA ASP A 652 37.68 -7.46 18.21
C ASP A 652 39.00 -8.09 17.79
N GLU A 653 39.13 -8.38 16.49
CA GLU A 653 40.44 -8.46 15.88
C GLU A 653 41.06 -7.05 15.91
N LYS A 654 41.91 -6.81 16.91
CA LYS A 654 42.97 -5.78 16.89
C LYS A 654 42.50 -4.32 17.08
N THR A 655 42.08 -3.93 18.28
CA THR A 655 42.21 -2.52 18.73
C THR A 655 42.67 -2.41 20.18
N SER A 656 43.90 -1.92 20.34
CA SER A 656 44.57 -1.54 21.57
C SER A 656 44.13 -0.14 22.04
N SER A 657 42.87 0.03 22.45
CA SER A 657 42.44 1.22 23.17
C SER A 657 41.71 0.81 24.45
N SER A 658 42.47 0.84 25.55
CA SER A 658 42.01 0.74 26.92
C SER A 658 41.07 1.90 27.26
N GLY A 659 39.80 1.63 27.58
CA GLY A 659 38.90 2.67 28.08
C GLY A 659 37.48 2.23 28.41
N ASP A 660 36.84 1.44 27.54
CA ASP A 660 35.45 0.99 27.78
C ASP A 660 35.45 -0.47 28.25
N THR A 661 34.96 -0.72 29.47
CA THR A 661 34.62 -2.06 29.92
C THR A 661 33.49 -2.60 29.03
N ASN A 662 33.85 -3.40 28.03
CA ASN A 662 32.89 -4.07 27.15
C ASN A 662 32.18 -5.17 27.94
N VAL A 663 31.18 -4.80 28.76
CA VAL A 663 30.34 -5.76 29.47
C VAL A 663 29.37 -6.39 28.49
N ALA A 664 29.31 -7.72 28.48
CA ALA A 664 28.32 -8.49 27.73
C ALA A 664 27.66 -9.51 28.65
N ASN A 665 26.33 -9.56 28.65
CA ASN A 665 25.54 -10.50 29.45
C ASN A 665 24.59 -11.30 28.57
N LEU A 666 24.31 -12.54 28.97
CA LEU A 666 23.34 -13.44 28.34
C LEU A 666 22.26 -13.84 29.36
N THR A 667 21.00 -13.73 28.96
CA THR A 667 19.85 -14.28 29.68
C THR A 667 19.02 -15.15 28.74
N ILE A 668 18.92 -16.44 29.03
CA ILE A 668 18.00 -17.37 28.38
C ILE A 668 16.82 -17.58 29.33
N LYS A 669 15.63 -17.09 28.97
CA LYS A 669 14.43 -17.18 29.81
C LYS A 669 13.44 -18.17 29.22
N THR A 670 13.27 -19.33 29.85
CA THR A 670 12.41 -20.40 29.31
C THR A 670 11.83 -21.33 30.35
N LYS A 671 10.79 -22.09 29.99
CA LYS A 671 10.31 -23.24 30.80
C LYS A 671 11.02 -24.53 30.37
N GLU A 672 11.39 -24.62 29.10
CA GLU A 672 12.04 -25.79 28.54
C GLU A 672 13.16 -25.39 27.56
N LEU A 673 14.41 -25.65 27.95
CA LEU A 673 15.57 -25.56 27.07
C LEU A 673 15.84 -26.95 26.47
N LYS A 674 15.38 -27.17 25.25
CA LYS A 674 15.58 -28.41 24.49
C LYS A 674 16.93 -28.37 23.79
N LEU A 675 17.64 -29.49 23.87
CA LEU A 675 18.96 -29.65 23.27
C LEU A 675 18.91 -30.83 22.30
N ALA A 676 18.92 -30.54 21.00
CA ALA A 676 19.22 -31.55 19.97
C ALA A 676 20.74 -31.58 19.68
N GLY A 677 21.42 -30.45 19.85
CA GLY A 677 22.87 -30.32 19.89
C GLY A 677 23.38 -29.70 21.19
N ASP A 678 24.69 -29.70 21.37
CA ASP A 678 25.34 -29.07 22.53
C ASP A 678 25.25 -27.54 22.44
N LEU A 679 25.19 -26.89 23.60
CA LEU A 679 25.18 -25.44 23.73
C LEU A 679 26.45 -24.99 24.46
N ASP A 680 27.32 -24.26 23.76
CA ASP A 680 28.52 -23.62 24.33
C ASP A 680 28.26 -22.13 24.56
N ILE A 681 28.22 -21.71 25.82
CA ILE A 681 28.09 -20.32 26.26
C ILE A 681 29.46 -19.85 26.73
N SER A 682 30.06 -18.84 26.09
CA SER A 682 31.44 -18.47 26.40
C SER A 682 31.76 -16.98 26.54
N ASN A 683 32.72 -16.69 27.43
CA ASN A 683 33.36 -15.39 27.65
C ASN A 683 32.46 -14.25 28.15
N PHE A 684 31.23 -14.53 28.58
CA PHE A 684 30.31 -13.52 29.12
C PHE A 684 30.70 -13.06 30.53
N ASP A 685 30.37 -11.82 30.86
CA ASP A 685 30.50 -11.31 32.22
C ASP A 685 29.43 -11.93 33.14
N LYS A 686 28.22 -12.13 32.62
CA LYS A 686 27.17 -12.92 33.25
C LYS A 686 26.44 -13.75 32.20
N ALA A 687 26.22 -15.03 32.46
CA ALA A 687 25.31 -15.85 31.68
C ALA A 687 24.35 -16.60 32.58
N GLU A 688 23.06 -16.44 32.34
CA GLU A 688 22.01 -17.08 33.13
C GLU A 688 20.95 -17.78 32.29
N ILE A 689 20.50 -18.94 32.77
CA ILE A 689 19.32 -19.65 32.27
C ILE A 689 18.26 -19.59 33.36
N VAL A 690 17.14 -18.93 33.07
CA VAL A 690 16.12 -18.62 34.07
C VAL A 690 14.73 -19.10 33.67
N ALA A 691 13.92 -19.48 34.65
CA ALA A 691 12.53 -19.85 34.41
C ALA A 691 11.71 -18.69 33.81
N LYS A 692 10.82 -19.01 32.86
CA LYS A 692 9.87 -18.04 32.29
C LYS A 692 8.51 -18.14 32.98
N GLY A 693 8.12 -17.06 33.66
CA GLY A 693 6.81 -16.95 34.31
C GLY A 693 6.68 -17.92 35.48
N GLU A 694 5.47 -18.40 35.74
CA GLU A 694 5.16 -19.26 36.90
C GLU A 694 5.46 -20.75 36.69
N GLY A 695 6.43 -21.10 35.84
CA GLY A 695 6.71 -22.49 35.44
C GLY A 695 8.07 -22.99 35.91
N ASP A 696 8.17 -24.31 36.07
CA ASP A 696 9.46 -24.98 36.26
C ASP A 696 10.37 -24.82 35.04
N LEU A 697 11.68 -24.91 35.27
CA LEU A 697 12.72 -24.91 34.24
C LEU A 697 13.24 -26.33 34.01
N VAL A 698 13.08 -26.84 32.80
CA VAL A 698 13.65 -28.11 32.35
C VAL A 698 14.78 -27.83 31.35
N ILE A 699 15.96 -28.40 31.57
CA ILE A 699 17.10 -28.33 30.63
C ILE A 699 17.41 -29.73 30.13
N GLY A 700 17.36 -29.92 28.81
CA GLY A 700 17.58 -31.22 28.16
C GLY A 700 16.31 -32.06 28.00
N ASN A 701 16.39 -33.11 27.18
CA ASN A 701 15.25 -33.98 26.92
C ASN A 701 15.13 -35.07 27.99
N SER A 702 13.92 -35.51 28.30
CA SER A 702 13.73 -36.60 29.27
C SER A 702 14.31 -37.95 28.82
N SER A 703 14.54 -38.14 27.51
CA SER A 703 15.27 -39.29 26.97
C SER A 703 16.73 -39.33 27.40
N ASP A 704 17.30 -38.19 27.79
CA ASP A 704 18.73 -38.02 28.02
C ASP A 704 19.11 -38.27 29.49
N ASN A 705 18.12 -38.58 30.34
CA ASN A 705 18.28 -38.76 31.79
C ASN A 705 19.36 -39.81 32.13
N GLY A 706 20.54 -39.38 32.54
CA GLY A 706 21.64 -40.27 32.93
C GLY A 706 22.27 -41.03 31.75
N SER A 707 22.05 -40.55 30.52
CA SER A 707 22.68 -41.09 29.32
C SER A 707 24.10 -40.55 29.15
N ALA A 708 25.04 -41.38 28.72
CA ALA A 708 26.39 -40.94 28.33
C ALA A 708 26.35 -40.00 27.11
N ASP A 709 25.32 -40.12 26.27
CA ASP A 709 25.12 -39.31 25.06
C ASP A 709 24.26 -38.05 25.31
N ALA A 710 23.96 -37.76 26.58
CA ALA A 710 23.19 -36.58 26.98
C ALA A 710 23.86 -35.31 26.46
N LYS A 711 23.07 -34.46 25.79
CA LYS A 711 23.56 -33.17 25.28
C LYS A 711 23.96 -32.26 26.42
N LYS A 712 24.86 -31.34 26.13
CA LYS A 712 25.57 -30.56 27.14
C LYS A 712 25.32 -29.06 27.01
N VAL A 713 25.19 -28.38 28.15
CA VAL A 713 25.33 -26.92 28.26
C VAL A 713 26.66 -26.63 28.91
N THR A 714 27.51 -25.85 28.25
CA THR A 714 28.84 -25.47 28.75
C THR A 714 28.88 -23.97 29.00
N PHE A 715 29.38 -23.55 30.16
CA PHE A 715 29.73 -22.17 30.48
C PHE A 715 31.26 -22.04 30.48
N SER A 716 31.85 -21.63 29.36
CA SER A 716 33.30 -21.52 29.17
C SER A 716 33.81 -20.11 29.39
N ASN A 717 34.70 -19.92 30.36
CA ASN A 717 35.25 -18.60 30.73
C ASN A 717 34.17 -17.54 31.02
N VAL A 718 33.03 -17.95 31.59
CA VAL A 718 31.98 -17.03 32.04
C VAL A 718 32.29 -16.61 33.48
N LYS A 719 32.19 -15.33 33.81
CA LYS A 719 32.46 -14.88 35.20
C LYS A 719 31.37 -15.38 36.13
N ASP A 720 30.12 -14.96 35.94
CA ASP A 720 28.96 -15.41 36.71
C ASP A 720 28.06 -16.36 35.89
N SER A 721 28.06 -17.65 36.24
CA SER A 721 27.25 -18.69 35.60
C SER A 721 26.09 -19.11 36.51
N LYS A 722 24.86 -18.87 36.07
CA LYS A 722 23.66 -19.10 36.90
C LYS A 722 22.55 -19.88 36.19
N ILE A 723 21.93 -20.80 36.91
CA ILE A 723 20.65 -21.41 36.54
C ILE A 723 19.65 -21.10 37.66
N SER A 724 18.48 -20.55 37.35
CA SER A 724 17.50 -20.28 38.42
C SER A 724 16.03 -20.31 38.05
N ALA A 725 15.21 -20.71 39.01
CA ALA A 725 13.75 -20.68 38.91
C ALA A 725 13.17 -20.14 40.23
N GLU A 726 13.00 -18.82 40.33
CA GLU A 726 12.49 -18.19 41.56
C GLU A 726 11.07 -18.69 41.86
N GLY A 727 10.88 -19.40 42.98
CA GLY A 727 9.60 -19.99 43.39
C GLY A 727 9.20 -21.29 42.65
N HIS A 728 10.02 -21.79 41.72
CA HIS A 728 9.72 -22.95 40.87
C HIS A 728 10.86 -23.97 40.82
N GLY A 729 10.61 -25.16 40.29
CA GLY A 729 11.58 -26.24 40.20
C GLY A 729 12.58 -26.08 39.05
N VAL A 730 13.78 -26.64 39.21
CA VAL A 730 14.76 -26.86 38.15
C VAL A 730 14.98 -28.35 37.97
N LYS A 731 14.85 -28.84 36.73
CA LYS A 731 15.15 -30.23 36.35
C LYS A 731 16.22 -30.27 35.27
N LEU A 732 17.36 -30.88 35.60
CA LEU A 732 18.52 -30.99 34.72
C LEU A 732 18.61 -32.40 34.14
N ASN A 733 18.15 -32.58 32.91
CA ASN A 733 18.22 -33.84 32.16
C ASN A 733 19.47 -33.92 31.25
N SER A 734 20.16 -32.80 31.07
CA SER A 734 21.37 -32.67 30.27
C SER A 734 22.59 -32.40 31.14
N ASN A 735 23.78 -32.69 30.61
CA ASN A 735 25.03 -32.36 31.29
C ASN A 735 25.18 -30.83 31.35
N VAL A 736 25.60 -30.32 32.50
CA VAL A 736 25.89 -28.88 32.69
C VAL A 736 27.32 -28.74 33.16
N GLU A 737 28.11 -27.96 32.44
CA GLU A 737 29.53 -27.82 32.75
C GLU A 737 30.00 -26.38 32.80
N THR A 738 30.97 -26.08 33.66
CA THR A 738 31.78 -24.87 33.58
C THR A 738 33.22 -25.25 33.25
N SER A 739 33.86 -24.47 32.39
CA SER A 739 35.27 -24.67 32.05
C SER A 739 36.04 -23.34 32.06
N SER A 740 37.32 -23.40 32.40
CA SER A 740 38.26 -22.29 32.28
C SER A 740 39.48 -22.68 31.47
N GLY A 741 40.04 -21.72 30.74
CA GLY A 741 41.40 -21.80 30.18
C GLY A 741 42.50 -21.57 31.22
N ASP A 742 42.12 -21.11 32.42
CA ASP A 742 43.01 -20.96 33.58
C ASP A 742 42.97 -22.24 34.43
N SER A 743 44.14 -22.81 34.69
CA SER A 743 44.36 -23.99 35.53
C SER A 743 44.67 -23.64 36.99
N SER A 744 44.65 -22.35 37.35
CA SER A 744 44.95 -21.90 38.71
C SER A 744 43.84 -22.26 39.70
N THR A 745 44.26 -22.64 40.91
CA THR A 745 43.36 -22.97 42.04
C THR A 745 42.93 -21.74 42.83
N GLU A 746 43.41 -20.55 42.49
CA GLU A 746 43.14 -19.30 43.18
C GLU A 746 42.09 -18.47 42.41
N ASN A 747 41.43 -17.53 43.09
CA ASN A 747 40.69 -16.49 42.38
C ASN A 747 41.71 -15.61 41.65
N GLY A 748 42.03 -15.96 40.41
CA GLY A 748 42.88 -15.12 39.56
C GLY A 748 42.40 -13.67 39.58
N SER A 749 43.33 -12.73 39.44
CA SER A 749 43.10 -11.27 39.49
C SER A 749 42.02 -10.76 38.52
N ASP A 750 41.57 -11.62 37.60
CA ASP A 750 40.78 -11.28 36.42
C ASP A 750 39.29 -11.56 36.62
N GLY A 751 38.90 -12.13 37.78
CA GLY A 751 37.51 -12.43 38.13
C GLY A 751 36.82 -13.49 37.25
N ASN A 752 37.59 -14.22 36.44
CA ASN A 752 37.07 -15.28 35.58
C ASN A 752 36.71 -16.52 36.41
N ASN A 753 35.50 -17.03 36.15
CA ASN A 753 34.96 -18.31 36.62
C ASN A 753 34.79 -18.42 38.15
N ILE A 754 33.67 -17.93 38.70
CA ILE A 754 33.27 -18.14 40.13
C ILE A 754 32.50 -19.45 40.37
N GLY A 755 32.48 -20.38 39.41
CA GLY A 755 31.74 -21.64 39.50
C GLY A 755 30.29 -21.54 39.00
N LEU A 756 29.50 -22.57 39.26
CA LEU A 756 28.09 -22.67 38.84
C LEU A 756 27.17 -22.46 40.04
N THR A 757 26.23 -21.52 39.91
CA THR A 757 25.16 -21.34 40.90
C THR A 757 23.82 -21.83 40.36
N ILE A 758 23.14 -22.69 41.11
CA ILE A 758 21.78 -23.18 40.83
C ILE A 758 20.87 -22.76 41.98
N SER A 759 19.80 -22.02 41.70
CA SER A 759 18.85 -21.57 42.73
C SER A 759 17.40 -21.77 42.30
N ALA A 760 16.63 -22.52 43.08
CA ALA A 760 15.25 -22.89 42.76
C ALA A 760 14.43 -23.18 44.02
N LYS A 761 13.13 -23.45 43.85
CA LYS A 761 12.30 -24.07 44.90
C LYS A 761 12.76 -25.50 45.16
N ASP A 762 12.82 -26.31 44.11
CA ASP A 762 13.24 -27.71 44.09
C ASP A 762 14.31 -27.92 43.00
N VAL A 763 15.30 -28.78 43.22
CA VAL A 763 16.34 -29.10 42.22
C VAL A 763 16.41 -30.61 41.99
N THR A 764 16.19 -31.04 40.75
CA THR A 764 16.37 -32.44 40.32
C THR A 764 17.53 -32.55 39.35
N VAL A 765 18.51 -33.38 39.69
CA VAL A 765 19.73 -33.62 38.89
C VAL A 765 19.67 -35.03 38.30
N ASN A 766 19.33 -35.13 37.01
CA ASN A 766 19.25 -36.39 36.28
C ASN A 766 20.47 -36.67 35.40
N SER A 767 21.37 -35.71 35.22
CA SER A 767 22.60 -35.80 34.42
C SER A 767 23.75 -35.05 35.12
N ASN A 768 24.96 -35.12 34.58
CA ASN A 768 26.16 -34.68 35.29
C ASN A 768 26.24 -33.14 35.39
N ILE A 769 26.73 -32.66 36.53
CA ILE A 769 27.12 -31.28 36.76
C ILE A 769 28.62 -31.28 37.05
N THR A 770 29.42 -30.66 36.19
CA THR A 770 30.86 -30.51 36.44
C THR A 770 31.26 -29.04 36.39
N SER A 771 31.89 -28.55 37.45
CA SER A 771 32.46 -27.21 37.47
C SER A 771 33.96 -27.30 37.63
N HIS A 772 34.67 -26.37 37.01
CA HIS A 772 36.10 -26.23 37.27
C HIS A 772 36.33 -25.77 38.72
N LYS A 773 35.65 -24.70 39.16
CA LYS A 773 35.76 -24.16 40.53
C LYS A 773 34.67 -24.67 41.45
N THR A 774 33.65 -23.88 41.78
CA THR A 774 32.62 -24.26 42.76
C THR A 774 31.33 -24.72 42.08
N VAL A 775 30.53 -25.52 42.79
CA VAL A 775 29.13 -25.78 42.47
C VAL A 775 28.30 -25.43 43.70
N ASN A 776 27.42 -24.44 43.58
CA ASN A 776 26.53 -24.00 44.64
C ASN A 776 25.08 -24.28 44.24
N ILE A 777 24.40 -25.18 44.95
CA ILE A 777 23.00 -25.53 44.71
C ILE A 777 22.17 -25.13 45.91
N SER A 778 21.14 -24.32 45.69
CA SER A 778 20.20 -23.86 46.72
C SER A 778 18.75 -24.14 46.30
N ALA A 779 18.13 -25.11 46.98
CA ALA A 779 16.69 -25.38 46.91
C ALA A 779 16.01 -24.70 48.12
N SER A 780 15.59 -23.45 47.97
CA SER A 780 15.21 -22.58 49.09
C SER A 780 13.94 -23.04 49.81
N GLU A 781 13.05 -23.71 49.09
CA GLU A 781 11.70 -24.01 49.55
C GLU A 781 11.36 -25.50 49.57
N GLY A 782 12.14 -26.32 48.88
CA GLY A 782 11.86 -27.73 48.63
C GLY A 782 13.11 -28.60 48.68
N GLY A 783 13.12 -29.68 47.90
CA GLY A 783 14.13 -30.72 47.97
C GLY A 783 15.23 -30.62 46.92
N ILE A 784 16.36 -31.26 47.19
CA ILE A 784 17.30 -31.70 46.15
C ILE A 784 17.21 -33.21 45.97
N THR A 785 17.15 -33.66 44.71
CA THR A 785 17.20 -35.08 44.34
C THR A 785 18.25 -35.30 43.27
N THR A 786 19.14 -36.28 43.48
CA THR A 786 20.12 -36.70 42.46
C THR A 786 19.83 -38.13 42.02
N LYS A 787 19.91 -38.39 40.71
CA LYS A 787 19.70 -39.73 40.14
C LYS A 787 20.96 -40.60 40.30
N ALA A 788 20.78 -41.90 40.51
CA ALA A 788 21.88 -42.86 40.52
C ALA A 788 22.71 -42.79 39.23
N GLY A 789 24.04 -42.92 39.36
CA GLY A 789 24.99 -42.79 38.26
C GLY A 789 25.30 -41.36 37.80
N THR A 790 24.61 -40.34 38.34
CA THR A 790 24.96 -38.93 38.06
C THR A 790 26.09 -38.44 38.96
N THR A 791 26.85 -37.46 38.50
CA THR A 791 27.95 -36.84 39.24
C THR A 791 27.77 -35.33 39.32
N ILE A 792 27.85 -34.78 40.53
CA ILE A 792 28.03 -33.35 40.81
C ILE A 792 29.47 -33.16 41.27
N ASN A 793 30.31 -32.53 40.45
CA ASN A 793 31.74 -32.43 40.72
C ASN A 793 32.29 -31.01 40.58
N ALA A 794 33.09 -30.59 41.54
CA ALA A 794 33.89 -29.37 41.52
C ALA A 794 35.37 -29.76 41.46
N THR A 795 36.03 -29.57 40.32
CA THR A 795 37.36 -30.18 40.05
C THR A 795 38.45 -29.58 40.95
N THR A 796 38.46 -28.26 41.12
CA THR A 796 39.46 -27.55 41.94
C THR A 796 38.85 -26.82 43.14
N GLY A 797 37.52 -26.66 43.18
CA GLY A 797 36.80 -25.94 44.23
C GLY A 797 35.85 -26.82 45.04
N SER A 798 34.92 -26.17 45.73
CA SER A 798 33.96 -26.80 46.65
C SER A 798 32.61 -27.10 45.99
N VAL A 799 31.95 -28.15 46.46
CA VAL A 799 30.51 -28.34 46.22
C VAL A 799 29.73 -27.99 47.48
N GLU A 800 28.79 -27.06 47.38
CA GLU A 800 27.85 -26.71 48.43
C GLU A 800 26.41 -26.95 47.96
N VAL A 801 25.68 -27.78 48.70
CA VAL A 801 24.29 -28.13 48.44
C VAL A 801 23.47 -27.80 49.67
N THR A 802 22.49 -26.92 49.52
CA THR A 802 21.53 -26.59 50.58
C THR A 802 20.11 -26.76 50.09
N ALA A 803 19.29 -27.51 50.83
CA ALA A 803 17.88 -27.75 50.53
C ALA A 803 17.05 -27.85 51.82
N LYS A 804 15.71 -27.93 51.72
CA LYS A 804 14.89 -28.34 52.88
C LYS A 804 15.02 -29.83 53.16
N THR A 805 15.01 -30.65 52.12
CA THR A 805 15.24 -32.10 52.16
C THR A 805 16.28 -32.50 51.11
N GLY A 806 17.02 -33.57 51.33
CA GLY A 806 17.97 -34.10 50.36
C GLY A 806 17.79 -35.60 50.15
N ASP A 807 17.75 -36.02 48.89
CA ASP A 807 17.80 -37.43 48.48
C ASP A 807 18.92 -37.60 47.44
N ILE A 808 20.08 -38.04 47.91
CA ILE A 808 21.30 -38.11 47.13
C ILE A 808 21.53 -39.56 46.71
N SER A 809 21.28 -39.91 45.45
CA SER A 809 21.58 -41.25 44.91
C SER A 809 22.82 -41.27 44.00
N GLY A 810 23.32 -40.12 43.59
CA GLY A 810 24.51 -39.97 42.74
C GLY A 810 25.81 -39.71 43.51
N THR A 811 26.85 -39.33 42.78
CA THR A 811 28.14 -38.88 43.33
C THR A 811 28.16 -37.36 43.52
N ILE A 812 28.63 -36.87 44.66
CA ILE A 812 28.97 -35.47 44.92
C ILE A 812 30.45 -35.41 45.31
N SER A 813 31.27 -34.67 44.56
CA SER A 813 32.71 -34.58 44.84
C SER A 813 33.28 -33.18 44.64
N GLY A 814 34.25 -32.80 45.47
CA GLY A 814 34.98 -31.54 45.34
C GLY A 814 36.19 -31.49 46.25
N LYS A 815 36.90 -30.36 46.29
CA LYS A 815 37.97 -30.11 47.28
C LYS A 815 37.41 -30.22 48.70
N THR A 816 36.31 -29.51 48.94
CA THR A 816 35.42 -29.69 50.09
C THR A 816 34.02 -29.97 49.58
N VAL A 817 33.23 -30.68 50.39
CA VAL A 817 31.83 -30.97 50.07
C VAL A 817 30.97 -30.62 51.28
N SER A 818 29.89 -29.86 51.07
CA SER A 818 28.90 -29.55 52.10
C SER A 818 27.51 -29.89 51.57
N VAL A 819 26.76 -30.73 52.27
CA VAL A 819 25.37 -31.08 51.94
C VAL A 819 24.49 -30.85 53.15
N THR A 820 23.56 -29.90 53.04
CA THR A 820 22.72 -29.43 54.16
C THR A 820 21.23 -29.57 53.84
N ALA A 821 20.52 -30.35 54.65
CA ALA A 821 19.07 -30.34 54.76
C ALA A 821 18.64 -29.46 55.95
N SER A 822 18.17 -28.26 55.64
CA SER A 822 17.92 -27.19 56.61
C SER A 822 16.70 -27.41 57.52
N SER A 823 15.73 -28.21 57.11
CA SER A 823 14.50 -28.43 57.88
C SER A 823 13.93 -29.84 57.86
N GLY A 824 14.30 -30.66 56.89
CA GLY A 824 13.84 -32.04 56.72
C GLY A 824 15.00 -33.03 56.75
N SER A 825 14.75 -34.23 56.22
CA SER A 825 15.73 -35.32 56.21
C SER A 825 16.73 -35.21 55.06
N LEU A 826 17.93 -35.75 55.29
CA LEU A 826 18.97 -35.95 54.28
C LEU A 826 19.21 -37.46 54.15
N THR A 827 18.97 -38.02 52.97
CA THR A 827 19.24 -39.42 52.66
C THR A 827 20.39 -39.51 51.66
N VAL A 828 21.37 -40.36 51.95
CA VAL A 828 22.46 -40.75 51.05
C VAL A 828 22.20 -42.20 50.64
N GLY A 829 21.79 -42.41 49.40
CA GLY A 829 21.34 -43.69 48.84
C GLY A 829 22.46 -44.72 48.71
N GLY A 830 22.09 -45.99 48.54
CA GLY A 830 23.02 -47.12 48.63
C GLY A 830 24.12 -47.18 47.57
N ASP A 831 23.99 -46.46 46.45
CA ASP A 831 25.05 -46.34 45.42
C ASP A 831 25.65 -44.92 45.38
N ALA A 832 25.25 -44.05 46.31
CA ALA A 832 25.69 -42.66 46.34
C ALA A 832 27.10 -42.55 46.93
N LYS A 833 27.88 -41.60 46.41
CA LYS A 833 29.22 -41.28 46.90
C LYS A 833 29.33 -39.80 47.23
N ILE A 834 29.78 -39.45 48.43
CA ILE A 834 30.13 -38.07 48.81
C ILE A 834 31.62 -38.05 49.08
N ASN A 835 32.40 -37.28 48.31
CA ASN A 835 33.86 -37.39 48.30
C ASN A 835 34.53 -36.01 48.32
N ALA A 836 35.04 -35.61 49.49
CA ALA A 836 35.93 -34.47 49.63
C ALA A 836 37.38 -34.91 49.42
N THR A 837 38.01 -34.37 48.37
CA THR A 837 39.30 -34.86 47.87
C THR A 837 40.51 -34.31 48.63
N GLU A 838 40.39 -33.12 49.23
CA GLU A 838 41.49 -32.49 49.97
C GLU A 838 41.09 -31.89 51.32
N GLY A 839 39.82 -31.54 51.52
CA GLY A 839 39.33 -30.90 52.74
C GLY A 839 38.13 -31.62 53.35
N ALA A 840 37.30 -30.88 54.07
CA ALA A 840 36.20 -31.46 54.83
C ALA A 840 35.03 -31.93 53.93
N ALA A 841 34.41 -33.04 54.32
CA ALA A 841 33.07 -33.43 53.90
C ALA A 841 32.11 -33.16 55.06
N THR A 842 31.14 -32.28 54.87
CA THR A 842 30.16 -31.89 55.91
C THR A 842 28.76 -32.27 55.47
N LEU A 843 28.08 -33.12 56.23
CA LEU A 843 26.68 -33.44 56.03
C LEU A 843 25.87 -32.93 57.22
N THR A 844 24.82 -32.15 56.96
CA THR A 844 23.99 -31.56 58.00
C THR A 844 22.50 -31.83 57.76
N ALA A 845 21.81 -32.39 58.75
CA ALA A 845 20.34 -32.44 58.80
C ALA A 845 19.85 -31.70 60.05
N THR A 846 19.55 -30.41 59.90
CA THR A 846 19.36 -29.50 61.04
C THR A 846 18.16 -29.87 61.92
N LYS A 847 17.08 -30.37 61.32
CA LYS A 847 15.82 -30.73 62.02
C LYS A 847 15.30 -32.13 61.73
N GLY A 848 15.65 -32.71 60.59
CA GLY A 848 15.24 -34.07 60.22
C GLY A 848 16.28 -35.13 60.55
N THR A 849 16.09 -36.32 60.00
CA THR A 849 17.01 -37.46 60.16
C THR A 849 18.03 -37.46 59.03
N LEU A 850 19.30 -37.64 59.36
CA LEU A 850 20.35 -37.96 58.39
C LEU A 850 20.44 -39.48 58.24
N THR A 851 20.21 -40.01 57.05
CA THR A 851 20.25 -41.45 56.77
C THR A 851 21.29 -41.75 55.71
N THR A 852 22.25 -42.62 56.00
CA THR A 852 23.12 -43.24 54.99
C THR A 852 22.66 -44.67 54.80
N VAL A 853 22.43 -45.07 53.55
CA VAL A 853 21.93 -46.40 53.19
C VAL A 853 23.12 -47.34 52.99
N LYS A 854 22.97 -48.61 53.32
CA LYS A 854 24.02 -49.61 53.09
C LYS A 854 24.49 -49.59 51.63
N GLY A 855 25.82 -49.51 51.45
CA GLY A 855 26.49 -49.35 50.16
C GLY A 855 26.93 -47.91 49.85
N SER A 856 26.33 -46.90 50.49
CA SER A 856 26.75 -45.50 50.29
C SER A 856 28.16 -45.29 50.82
N ASN A 857 28.94 -44.40 50.19
CA ASN A 857 30.31 -44.10 50.61
C ASN A 857 30.51 -42.59 50.82
N ILE A 858 30.89 -42.19 52.03
CA ILE A 858 31.21 -40.80 52.39
C ILE A 858 32.68 -40.73 52.79
N ASP A 859 33.50 -40.02 52.01
CA ASP A 859 34.95 -39.98 52.19
C ASP A 859 35.46 -38.53 52.24
N ALA A 860 36.23 -38.22 53.27
CA ALA A 860 36.99 -36.98 53.42
C ALA A 860 38.49 -37.29 53.39
N ASN A 861 39.00 -37.60 52.20
CA ASN A 861 40.31 -38.24 51.96
C ASN A 861 41.52 -37.67 52.72
N LYS A 862 41.52 -36.35 52.97
CA LYS A 862 42.62 -35.61 53.62
C LYS A 862 42.11 -34.59 54.65
N GLY A 863 40.88 -34.78 55.13
CA GLY A 863 40.18 -33.78 55.91
C GLY A 863 39.19 -34.36 56.92
N THR A 864 38.48 -33.46 57.60
CA THR A 864 37.50 -33.87 58.60
C THR A 864 36.18 -34.24 57.94
N LEU A 865 35.68 -35.45 58.21
CA LEU A 865 34.27 -35.78 57.97
C LEU A 865 33.44 -35.25 59.15
N VAL A 866 32.48 -34.37 58.89
CA VAL A 866 31.58 -33.81 59.90
C VAL A 866 30.13 -34.21 59.59
N ILE A 867 29.48 -34.89 60.52
CA ILE A 867 28.07 -35.28 60.44
C ILE A 867 27.31 -34.56 61.54
N ASN A 868 26.41 -33.65 61.17
CA ASN A 868 25.59 -32.88 62.11
C ASN A 868 24.11 -33.25 61.95
N ALA A 869 23.48 -33.84 62.95
CA ALA A 869 22.06 -34.14 62.89
C ALA A 869 21.43 -34.21 64.28
N LYS A 870 20.09 -34.13 64.39
CA LYS A 870 19.43 -34.55 65.63
C LYS A 870 19.44 -36.08 65.73
N ASP A 871 18.95 -36.72 64.68
CA ASP A 871 18.88 -38.17 64.55
C ASP A 871 19.70 -38.59 63.31
N ALA A 872 20.63 -39.52 63.49
CA ALA A 872 21.48 -40.06 62.42
C ALA A 872 21.37 -41.59 62.36
N THR A 873 21.07 -42.12 61.17
CA THR A 873 21.10 -43.56 60.86
C THR A 873 22.20 -43.82 59.84
N LEU A 874 23.34 -44.33 60.27
CA LEU A 874 24.55 -44.47 59.46
C LEU A 874 24.77 -45.94 59.06
N ASN A 875 24.17 -46.39 57.94
CA ASN A 875 24.33 -47.77 57.46
C ASN A 875 25.36 -47.94 56.33
N GLY A 876 25.81 -46.85 55.72
CA GLY A 876 26.89 -46.84 54.72
C GLY A 876 28.27 -46.60 55.32
N ASP A 877 29.28 -46.63 54.46
CA ASP A 877 30.68 -46.38 54.83
C ASP A 877 30.96 -44.88 54.93
N ALA A 878 31.71 -44.51 55.95
CA ALA A 878 32.06 -43.13 56.28
C ALA A 878 33.51 -43.05 56.79
N SER A 879 34.38 -42.29 56.12
CA SER A 879 35.79 -42.16 56.45
C SER A 879 36.31 -40.74 56.30
N GLY A 880 37.35 -40.42 57.07
CA GLY A 880 38.16 -39.21 56.93
C GLY A 880 39.38 -39.27 57.86
N ASP A 881 40.33 -38.35 57.72
CA ASP A 881 41.49 -38.22 58.64
C ASP A 881 41.02 -38.01 60.09
N ARG A 882 39.87 -37.35 60.23
CA ARG A 882 39.15 -37.19 61.49
C ARG A 882 37.67 -37.26 61.20
N THR A 883 36.94 -38.03 61.98
CA THR A 883 35.48 -38.13 61.86
C THR A 883 34.80 -37.55 63.09
N GLU A 884 33.91 -36.58 62.89
CA GLU A 884 33.12 -35.92 63.92
C GLU A 884 31.64 -36.18 63.68
N VAL A 885 31.01 -36.95 64.57
CA VAL A 885 29.56 -37.23 64.52
C VAL A 885 28.88 -36.47 65.64
N ASN A 886 28.30 -35.33 65.30
CA ASN A 886 27.53 -34.47 66.19
C ASN A 886 26.03 -34.81 66.05
N ALA A 887 25.63 -35.95 66.61
CA ALA A 887 24.24 -36.39 66.66
C ALA A 887 23.74 -36.65 68.07
N VAL A 888 22.49 -36.29 68.36
CA VAL A 888 21.85 -36.59 69.66
C VAL A 888 21.54 -38.09 69.76
N ASN A 889 20.98 -38.64 68.68
CA ASN A 889 20.73 -40.06 68.53
C ASN A 889 21.42 -40.57 67.27
N ALA A 890 22.48 -41.37 67.42
CA ALA A 890 23.15 -42.04 66.31
C ALA A 890 22.90 -43.56 66.40
N SER A 891 22.56 -44.18 65.27
CA SER A 891 22.41 -45.62 65.12
C SER A 891 22.88 -46.05 63.73
N GLY A 892 23.06 -47.35 63.48
CA GLY A 892 23.42 -47.85 62.16
C GLY A 892 24.37 -49.04 62.19
N SER A 893 24.52 -49.69 61.05
CA SER A 893 25.38 -50.86 60.83
C SER A 893 26.58 -50.59 59.93
N GLY A 894 26.76 -49.33 59.51
CA GLY A 894 27.81 -48.91 58.59
C GLY A 894 29.17 -48.78 59.25
N ASN A 895 30.24 -48.76 58.46
CA ASN A 895 31.60 -48.62 58.95
C ASN A 895 31.97 -47.12 59.02
N VAL A 896 32.10 -46.59 60.24
CA VAL A 896 32.58 -45.22 60.49
C VAL A 896 34.01 -45.31 61.01
N SER A 897 34.98 -44.84 60.22
CA SER A 897 36.40 -44.96 60.52
C SER A 897 37.12 -43.62 60.52
N CYS A 898 38.21 -43.54 61.28
CA CYS A 898 39.20 -42.47 61.20
C CYS A 898 40.47 -43.06 60.58
N GLY A 899 41.05 -42.35 59.61
CA GLY A 899 42.30 -42.72 58.94
C GLY A 899 43.54 -42.66 59.83
#